data_AF-A0A835MSL7-F1
#
_entry.id   AF-A0A835MSL7-F1
#
_cell.length_a   1.000
_cell.length_b   1.000
_cell.length_c   1.000
_cell.angle_alpha   90.00
_cell.angle_beta   90.00
_cell.angle_gamma   90.00
#
_symmetry.space_group_name_H-M   'P 1'
#
loop_
_entity.id
_entity.type
_entity.pdbx_description
1 polymer ?
#
loop_
_entity_poly.entity_id
_entity_poly.type
_entity_poly.pdbx_seq_one_letter_code
_entity_poly.pdbx_strand_id
1 'polypeptide(L)'
;MASAKTSSRSRGTPVKENGTKLEEGLNVFKSDRFDADSYVQSKCSLNEKEIRQLCSYLLDLKRTSAEEMRKSVYANYAAFIRTSKEISDLEGELSSIRNLLSTQATLIHGLAEGVNIDSLPLKDSEGSIVNELLSKVEDREPSDLEKWSVEFPDMLDVLLAERRVDEALAALDEGERVAAEAKETESLSPGILRSLEMTVTERRQKLADQLAEAACQPSTRSSELRAAISALKKLGDGARAHSLLLNAHLQRYQYNMQSLRPSSTSYGGAYTAALSQIVFSAIAQAASDSLAIFGKEREYRSELVMWATKQTEAFAVLVKRHALASSAAAGGLRAAAECVQIALGHCSLLEARGLALCPVLIKLFRPSVEQALNANIKRIEESTAALAAADDWVLTYPPTITRQSGRSSVTSLGNAAVFQHKLSSSAHRFNLMVQVIVLPVYSPYIAHATHEFFEDVGPLLSMQLGGQTLEGLFQVFNSYVNMLIKALPGSMEEEANLEGSGNKIVRMAETEAQQIALLANASLLADELLPRAAMKLAPLNQTSYKDDQRRRPLDKQNRHPEQREWRKRLVNSVDRLKDTFCRQHALDLIFTEDGDSHLSAEMYLNMVGNADEVDWFPSLIYQSKFLHFLVTMLPIQELFVKLNCMATIAAEMFVGRERFATLLLMRLTETVILWLSEDQSFWDDMEEGPRPLGPLGLHQACNSEIISFTFYLDMKFVMCFASQGRYLSRNLHRVVNEIISKAVAVFSATGMDPDRVLPEDEWFNEICQDAMERLSGKPKGIDGDREVNSPTASVSAQSISSVRSHGSS
;
A
#
# COMPACT_ATOMS: atom_id res chain seq x y z
N MET A 1 42.98 -65.30 -4.57
CA MET A 1 43.83 -64.64 -3.58
C MET A 1 43.93 -63.17 -3.94
N ALA A 2 43.72 -62.29 -2.95
CA ALA A 2 43.74 -60.82 -2.99
C ALA A 2 42.74 -60.11 -3.95
N SER A 3 41.82 -59.31 -3.42
CA SER A 3 42.08 -57.89 -3.13
C SER A 3 40.80 -57.17 -2.68
N ALA A 4 40.98 -56.18 -1.81
CA ALA A 4 39.97 -55.51 -1.00
C ALA A 4 38.96 -54.65 -1.79
N LYS A 5 37.72 -54.56 -1.28
CA LYS A 5 36.75 -53.52 -1.65
C LYS A 5 36.31 -52.74 -0.41
N THR A 6 36.38 -51.42 -0.58
CA THR A 6 36.22 -50.31 0.35
C THR A 6 34.81 -50.15 0.93
N SER A 7 34.77 -49.55 2.12
CA SER A 7 33.64 -49.31 3.02
C SER A 7 32.64 -48.24 2.57
N SER A 8 31.36 -48.49 2.84
CA SER A 8 30.36 -47.44 3.14
C SER A 8 29.33 -47.98 4.13
N ARG A 9 29.43 -47.56 5.40
CA ARG A 9 28.57 -47.99 6.51
C ARG A 9 27.44 -46.96 6.68
N SER A 10 26.23 -47.31 6.27
CA SER A 10 24.99 -46.57 6.56
C SER A 10 24.60 -46.77 8.02
N ARG A 11 24.44 -45.66 8.75
CA ARG A 11 24.04 -45.62 10.16
C ARG A 11 22.50 -45.58 10.24
N GLY A 12 21.90 -46.56 10.91
CA GLY A 12 20.45 -46.67 11.10
C GLY A 12 19.87 -45.61 12.04
N THR A 13 18.65 -45.20 11.75
CA THR A 13 17.79 -44.26 12.49
C THR A 13 17.18 -44.88 13.77
N PRO A 14 17.15 -44.16 14.92
CA PRO A 14 16.41 -44.56 16.11
C PRO A 14 15.06 -43.79 16.18
N VAL A 15 13.91 -44.47 16.07
CA VAL A 15 12.58 -43.80 16.15
C VAL A 15 11.58 -44.47 17.11
N LYS A 16 11.90 -45.59 17.78
CA LYS A 16 10.90 -46.32 18.58
C LYS A 16 10.85 -46.06 20.09
N GLU A 17 11.80 -45.34 20.69
CA GLU A 17 11.84 -45.19 22.17
C GLU A 17 10.96 -44.06 22.74
N ASN A 18 10.56 -43.05 21.95
CA ASN A 18 9.82 -41.89 22.47
C ASN A 18 8.29 -42.05 22.47
N GLY A 19 7.73 -42.98 21.69
CA GLY A 19 6.27 -43.15 21.58
C GLY A 19 5.61 -43.77 22.82
N THR A 20 6.28 -44.74 23.45
CA THR A 20 5.75 -45.47 24.63
C THR A 20 5.69 -44.60 25.88
N LYS A 21 6.67 -43.72 26.10
CA LYS A 21 6.68 -42.77 27.24
C LYS A 21 5.57 -41.72 27.17
N LEU A 22 5.15 -41.34 25.95
CA LEU A 22 4.09 -40.34 25.74
C LEU A 22 2.69 -40.93 25.98
N GLU A 23 2.44 -42.18 25.56
CA GLU A 23 1.17 -42.85 25.82
C GLU A 23 0.94 -43.07 27.33
N GLU A 24 1.95 -43.53 28.05
CA GLU A 24 1.89 -43.71 29.51
C GLU A 24 1.58 -42.40 30.25
N GLY A 25 2.19 -41.29 29.84
CA GLY A 25 1.94 -39.96 30.41
C GLY A 25 0.54 -39.40 30.12
N LEU A 26 -0.07 -39.77 28.99
CA LEU A 26 -1.39 -39.30 28.57
C LEU A 26 -2.55 -40.17 29.08
N ASN A 27 -2.30 -41.41 29.50
CA ASN A 27 -3.35 -42.35 29.93
C ASN A 27 -4.18 -41.83 31.11
N VAL A 28 -3.57 -41.06 32.03
CA VAL A 28 -4.28 -40.44 33.15
C VAL A 28 -5.27 -39.37 32.68
N PHE A 29 -4.94 -38.65 31.60
CA PHE A 29 -5.76 -37.55 31.05
C PHE A 29 -6.77 -37.99 29.98
N LYS A 30 -6.65 -39.23 29.46
CA LYS A 30 -7.56 -39.80 28.45
C LYS A 30 -8.79 -40.48 29.05
N SER A 31 -8.90 -40.57 30.38
CA SER A 31 -10.03 -41.18 31.07
C SER A 31 -11.25 -40.27 31.05
N ASP A 32 -12.40 -40.77 30.60
CA ASP A 32 -13.68 -40.04 30.62
C ASP A 32 -14.18 -39.70 32.04
N ARG A 33 -13.53 -40.22 33.09
CA ARG A 33 -13.81 -39.94 34.51
C ARG A 33 -12.71 -39.14 35.20
N PHE A 34 -11.88 -38.42 34.45
CA PHE A 34 -10.81 -37.60 35.03
C PHE A 34 -11.39 -36.43 35.83
N ASP A 35 -11.05 -36.36 37.12
CA ASP A 35 -11.41 -35.25 38.02
C ASP A 35 -10.17 -34.38 38.27
N ALA A 36 -10.23 -33.13 37.79
CA ALA A 36 -9.14 -32.18 37.89
C ALA A 36 -8.84 -31.79 39.34
N ASP A 37 -9.86 -31.66 40.18
CA ASP A 37 -9.70 -31.19 41.56
C ASP A 37 -9.06 -32.29 42.42
N SER A 38 -9.51 -33.53 42.26
CA SER A 38 -8.89 -34.71 42.90
C SER A 38 -7.44 -34.93 42.42
N TYR A 39 -7.17 -34.74 41.12
CA TYR A 39 -5.82 -34.85 40.58
C TYR A 39 -4.87 -33.81 41.18
N VAL A 40 -5.29 -32.54 41.27
CA VAL A 40 -4.50 -31.47 41.87
C VAL A 40 -4.30 -31.71 43.37
N GLN A 41 -5.36 -32.08 44.11
CA GLN A 41 -5.27 -32.38 45.54
C GLN A 41 -4.28 -33.52 45.84
N SER A 42 -4.24 -34.56 44.99
CA SER A 42 -3.27 -35.67 45.11
C SER A 42 -1.80 -35.25 44.89
N LYS A 43 -1.57 -34.09 44.28
CA LYS A 43 -0.25 -33.53 43.97
C LYS A 43 0.13 -32.33 44.84
N CYS A 44 -0.80 -31.81 45.64
CA CYS A 44 -0.58 -30.69 46.56
C CYS A 44 0.26 -31.05 47.80
N SER A 45 0.56 -32.32 48.06
CA SER A 45 1.44 -32.75 49.17
C SER A 45 2.93 -32.75 48.83
N LEU A 46 3.32 -32.20 47.67
CA LEU A 46 4.69 -32.22 47.14
C LEU A 46 5.47 -30.98 47.57
N ASN A 47 6.80 -31.13 47.70
CA ASN A 47 7.68 -30.00 48.03
C ASN A 47 7.80 -29.02 46.85
N GLU A 48 8.17 -27.76 47.12
CA GLU A 48 8.23 -26.69 46.10
C GLU A 48 9.09 -27.05 44.87
N LYS A 49 10.20 -27.77 45.07
CA LYS A 49 11.06 -28.26 43.98
C LYS A 49 10.38 -29.34 43.13
N GLU A 50 9.62 -30.23 43.76
CA GLU A 50 8.87 -31.30 43.10
C GLU A 50 7.68 -30.72 42.32
N ILE A 51 7.04 -29.67 42.82
CA ILE A 51 5.99 -28.93 42.11
C ILE A 51 6.55 -28.26 40.86
N ARG A 52 7.70 -27.56 40.95
CA ARG A 52 8.36 -26.95 39.80
C ARG A 52 8.74 -27.99 38.74
N GLN A 53 9.22 -29.16 39.17
CA GLN A 53 9.57 -30.26 38.27
C GLN A 53 8.32 -30.88 37.63
N LEU A 54 7.22 -31.03 38.37
CA LEU A 54 5.94 -31.50 37.85
C LEU A 54 5.34 -30.53 36.82
N CYS A 55 5.40 -29.22 37.09
CA CYS A 55 4.96 -28.19 36.14
C CYS A 55 5.78 -28.24 34.84
N SER A 56 7.11 -28.38 34.95
CA SER A 56 7.98 -28.53 33.77
C SER A 56 7.64 -29.79 32.98
N TYR A 57 7.40 -30.92 33.66
CA TYR A 57 6.99 -32.17 33.03
C TYR A 57 5.64 -32.06 32.30
N LEU A 58 4.64 -31.42 32.92
CA LEU A 58 3.32 -31.21 32.31
C LEU A 58 3.38 -30.27 31.11
N LEU A 59 4.22 -29.23 31.15
CA LEU A 59 4.44 -28.34 30.01
C LEU A 59 5.10 -29.07 28.84
N ASP A 60 6.07 -29.93 29.11
CA ASP A 60 6.75 -30.71 28.08
C ASP A 60 5.84 -31.80 27.49
N LEU A 61 5.03 -32.46 28.33
CA LEU A 61 4.01 -33.42 27.91
C LEU A 61 2.95 -32.76 27.02
N LYS A 62 2.51 -31.54 27.37
CA LYS A 62 1.58 -30.74 26.56
C LYS A 62 2.18 -30.39 25.19
N ARG A 63 3.45 -29.94 25.17
CA ARG A 63 4.16 -29.63 23.91
C ARG A 63 4.27 -30.86 23.01
N THR A 64 4.70 -31.98 23.58
CA THR A 64 4.90 -33.24 22.86
C THR A 64 3.56 -33.81 22.33
N SER A 65 2.50 -33.75 23.13
CA SER A 65 1.14 -34.14 22.72
C SER A 65 0.61 -33.27 21.57
N ALA A 66 0.82 -31.95 21.63
CA ALA A 66 0.42 -31.04 20.55
C ALA A 66 1.18 -31.31 19.24
N GLU A 67 2.47 -31.61 19.33
CA GLU A 67 3.29 -31.96 18.17
C GLU A 67 2.87 -33.29 17.54
N GLU A 68 2.52 -34.29 18.34
CA GLU A 68 2.05 -35.58 17.84
C GLU A 68 0.64 -35.49 17.24
N MET A 69 -0.27 -34.72 17.87
CA MET A 69 -1.56 -34.38 17.29
C MET A 69 -1.38 -33.69 15.94
N ARG A 70 -0.46 -32.73 15.85
CA ARG A 70 -0.14 -32.04 14.60
C ARG A 70 0.38 -33.02 13.54
N LYS A 71 1.29 -33.93 13.88
CA LYS A 71 1.80 -34.97 12.96
C LYS A 71 0.69 -35.92 12.50
N SER A 72 -0.16 -36.39 13.42
CA SER A 72 -1.29 -37.27 13.10
C SER A 72 -2.31 -36.58 12.18
N VAL A 73 -2.62 -35.30 12.45
CA VAL A 73 -3.49 -34.50 11.58
C VAL A 73 -2.86 -34.33 10.20
N TYR A 74 -1.56 -34.00 10.10
CA TYR A 74 -0.87 -33.86 8.81
C TYR A 74 -0.76 -35.19 8.04
N ALA A 75 -0.50 -36.30 8.72
CA ALA A 75 -0.41 -37.62 8.11
C ALA A 75 -1.76 -38.10 7.57
N ASN A 76 -2.85 -37.82 8.31
CA ASN A 76 -4.21 -38.18 7.92
C ASN A 76 -4.92 -37.08 7.11
N TYR A 77 -4.30 -35.92 6.88
CA TYR A 77 -4.87 -34.80 6.16
C TYR A 77 -5.30 -35.20 4.75
N ALA A 78 -4.48 -35.97 4.04
CA ALA A 78 -4.80 -36.46 2.72
C ALA A 78 -5.96 -37.47 2.70
N ALA A 79 -6.18 -38.21 3.78
CA ALA A 79 -7.35 -39.07 3.93
C ALA A 79 -8.58 -38.21 4.20
N PHE A 80 -8.50 -37.25 5.14
CA PHE A 80 -9.58 -36.33 5.48
C PHE A 80 -10.07 -35.49 4.30
N ILE A 81 -9.15 -34.92 3.51
CA ILE A 81 -9.52 -34.16 2.30
C ILE A 81 -10.21 -35.06 1.27
N ARG A 82 -9.78 -36.32 1.16
CA ARG A 82 -10.39 -37.28 0.24
C ARG A 82 -11.78 -37.70 0.68
N THR A 83 -11.98 -38.08 1.94
CA THR A 83 -13.32 -38.39 2.47
C THR A 83 -14.23 -37.18 2.46
N SER A 84 -13.73 -35.97 2.78
CA SER A 84 -14.53 -34.74 2.68
C SER A 84 -14.95 -34.44 1.24
N LYS A 85 -14.09 -34.74 0.25
CA LYS A 85 -14.43 -34.60 -1.16
C LYS A 85 -15.46 -35.64 -1.59
N GLU A 86 -15.28 -36.90 -1.19
CA GLU A 86 -16.23 -37.99 -1.45
C GLU A 86 -17.60 -37.71 -0.83
N ILE A 87 -17.66 -37.15 0.39
CA ILE A 87 -18.92 -36.71 1.02
C ILE A 87 -19.57 -35.58 0.21
N SER A 88 -18.79 -34.61 -0.27
CA SER A 88 -19.31 -33.51 -1.08
C SER A 88 -19.82 -33.99 -2.45
N ASP A 89 -19.14 -34.95 -3.06
CA ASP A 89 -19.56 -35.59 -4.31
C ASP A 89 -20.87 -36.38 -4.08
N LEU A 90 -20.97 -37.13 -2.97
CA LEU A 90 -22.21 -37.81 -2.53
C LEU A 90 -23.37 -36.84 -2.28
N GLU A 91 -23.14 -35.69 -1.64
CA GLU A 91 -24.16 -34.66 -1.45
C GLU A 91 -24.65 -34.08 -2.79
N GLY A 92 -23.75 -33.96 -3.78
CA GLY A 92 -24.07 -33.59 -5.15
C GLY A 92 -24.96 -34.62 -5.84
N GLU A 93 -24.61 -35.91 -5.73
CA GLU A 93 -25.42 -37.02 -6.26
C GLU A 93 -26.79 -37.09 -5.59
N LEU A 94 -26.88 -36.92 -4.27
CA LEU A 94 -28.14 -36.96 -3.52
C LEU A 94 -29.04 -35.76 -3.87
N SER A 95 -28.45 -34.60 -4.13
CA SER A 95 -29.16 -33.43 -4.66
C SER A 95 -29.69 -33.68 -6.08
N SER A 96 -28.93 -34.36 -6.92
CA SER A 96 -29.36 -34.77 -8.27
C SER A 96 -30.52 -35.76 -8.21
N ILE A 97 -30.46 -36.77 -7.33
CA ILE A 97 -31.54 -37.74 -7.12
C ILE A 97 -32.81 -37.03 -6.61
N ARG A 98 -32.69 -36.09 -5.67
CA ARG A 98 -33.82 -35.30 -5.18
C ARG A 98 -34.46 -34.48 -6.29
N ASN A 99 -33.65 -33.84 -7.14
CA ASN A 99 -34.16 -33.08 -8.29
C ASN A 99 -34.87 -34.01 -9.27
N LEU A 100 -34.30 -35.18 -9.57
CA LEU A 100 -34.89 -36.19 -10.45
C LEU A 100 -36.26 -36.68 -9.91
N LEU A 101 -36.32 -37.01 -8.62
CA LEU A 101 -37.57 -37.40 -7.93
C LEU A 101 -38.60 -36.27 -7.95
N SER A 102 -38.18 -35.01 -7.78
CA SER A 102 -39.07 -33.85 -7.87
C SER A 102 -39.61 -33.65 -9.30
N THR A 103 -38.78 -33.82 -10.33
CA THR A 103 -39.25 -33.83 -11.72
C THR A 103 -40.18 -35.01 -12.04
N GLN A 104 -39.93 -36.19 -11.48
CA GLN A 104 -40.85 -37.32 -11.64
C GLN A 104 -42.17 -37.08 -10.90
N ALA A 105 -42.14 -36.53 -9.69
CA ALA A 105 -43.34 -36.19 -8.94
C ALA A 105 -44.19 -35.14 -9.68
N THR A 106 -43.57 -34.11 -10.26
CA THR A 106 -44.28 -33.10 -11.07
C THR A 106 -44.86 -33.68 -12.35
N LEU A 107 -44.16 -34.61 -13.03
CA LEU A 107 -44.70 -35.35 -14.17
C LEU A 107 -45.87 -36.25 -13.77
N ILE A 108 -45.79 -36.94 -12.64
CA ILE A 108 -46.87 -37.78 -12.10
C ILE A 108 -48.08 -36.90 -11.71
N HIS A 109 -47.85 -35.74 -11.11
CA HIS A 109 -48.92 -34.78 -10.82
C HIS A 109 -49.56 -34.22 -12.10
N GLY A 110 -48.77 -33.85 -13.11
CA GLY A 110 -49.29 -33.43 -14.41
C GLY A 110 -50.06 -34.52 -15.15
N LEU A 111 -49.67 -35.79 -15.00
CA LEU A 111 -50.40 -36.94 -15.52
C LEU A 111 -51.68 -37.23 -14.70
N ALA A 112 -51.63 -37.09 -13.38
CA ALA A 112 -52.80 -37.29 -12.51
C ALA A 112 -53.86 -36.18 -12.70
N GLU A 113 -53.43 -34.96 -13.04
CA GLU A 113 -54.32 -33.84 -13.41
C GLU A 113 -54.84 -33.98 -14.85
N GLY A 114 -54.08 -34.62 -15.75
CA GLY A 114 -54.47 -34.87 -17.15
C GLY A 114 -55.39 -36.09 -17.37
N VAL A 115 -55.60 -36.93 -16.35
CA VAL A 115 -56.52 -38.08 -16.40
C VAL A 115 -57.73 -37.81 -15.49
N ASN A 116 -58.55 -36.85 -15.91
CA ASN A 116 -59.96 -36.80 -15.50
C ASN A 116 -60.83 -36.64 -16.75
N ILE A 117 -60.94 -37.74 -17.49
CA ILE A 117 -61.96 -37.94 -18.51
C ILE A 117 -62.80 -39.10 -18.01
N ASP A 118 -63.98 -38.76 -17.49
CA ASP A 118 -65.24 -39.53 -17.51
C ASP A 118 -66.20 -38.79 -16.54
N SER A 119 -67.18 -38.04 -17.01
CA SER A 119 -68.39 -38.65 -17.56
C SER A 119 -69.36 -37.57 -18.07
N LEU A 120 -69.55 -37.54 -19.40
CA LEU A 120 -70.81 -37.10 -19.98
C LEU A 120 -71.77 -38.30 -19.98
N PRO A 121 -73.06 -38.06 -19.72
CA PRO A 121 -74.08 -38.76 -20.47
C PRO A 121 -74.99 -37.75 -21.18
N LEU A 122 -75.09 -37.92 -22.50
CA LEU A 122 -76.24 -37.45 -23.28
C LEU A 122 -77.53 -38.03 -22.72
N LYS A 123 -78.60 -37.23 -22.68
CA LYS A 123 -79.96 -37.67 -23.02
C LYS A 123 -80.78 -36.53 -23.60
N ASP A 124 -81.36 -36.82 -24.76
CA ASP A 124 -82.43 -36.11 -25.43
C ASP A 124 -83.73 -36.04 -24.60
N SER A 125 -84.60 -35.08 -24.97
CA SER A 125 -86.07 -35.18 -25.05
C SER A 125 -86.90 -34.15 -24.23
N GLU A 126 -87.51 -33.23 -25.00
CA GLU A 126 -88.89 -32.67 -24.94
C GLU A 126 -89.44 -31.84 -23.75
N GLY A 127 -90.15 -30.75 -24.13
CA GLY A 127 -91.20 -30.04 -23.36
C GLY A 127 -90.92 -28.53 -23.16
N SER A 128 -91.43 -27.59 -23.98
CA SER A 128 -92.75 -26.91 -23.84
C SER A 128 -92.98 -26.41 -22.41
N ILE A 129 -93.07 -25.13 -22.03
CA ILE A 129 -93.97 -23.99 -22.36
C ILE A 129 -93.29 -22.79 -21.63
N VAL A 130 -93.13 -21.58 -22.15
CA VAL A 130 -94.07 -20.45 -22.04
C VAL A 130 -93.62 -19.38 -23.03
N ASN A 131 -94.51 -19.11 -23.97
CA ASN A 131 -94.56 -17.95 -24.84
C ASN A 131 -95.30 -16.82 -24.11
N GLU A 132 -94.62 -15.75 -23.68
CA GLU A 132 -95.26 -14.44 -23.53
C GLU A 132 -94.24 -13.32 -23.28
N LEU A 133 -94.02 -12.50 -24.32
CA LEU A 133 -93.61 -11.08 -24.33
C LEU A 133 -92.89 -10.68 -25.65
N LEU A 134 -93.12 -11.42 -26.74
CA LEU A 134 -92.99 -10.87 -28.09
C LEU A 134 -94.18 -9.95 -28.35
N SER A 135 -93.95 -8.64 -28.25
CA SER A 135 -94.73 -7.68 -29.02
C SER A 135 -93.85 -6.56 -29.56
N LYS A 136 -93.58 -6.68 -30.88
CA LYS A 136 -93.39 -5.61 -31.86
C LYS A 136 -92.14 -4.74 -31.73
N VAL A 137 -91.06 -5.17 -32.40
CA VAL A 137 -90.38 -4.36 -33.42
C VAL A 137 -90.00 -5.32 -34.56
N GLU A 138 -90.15 -4.82 -35.79
CA GLU A 138 -90.12 -5.50 -37.09
C GLU A 138 -88.91 -6.42 -37.32
N ASP A 139 -89.12 -7.47 -38.15
CA ASP A 139 -88.08 -8.15 -38.94
C ASP A 139 -87.35 -7.11 -39.83
N ARG A 140 -86.50 -6.29 -39.21
CA ARG A 140 -85.39 -5.67 -39.93
C ARG A 140 -84.31 -6.74 -40.01
N GLU A 141 -83.96 -7.16 -41.22
CA GLU A 141 -82.69 -7.83 -41.42
C GLU A 141 -81.61 -6.97 -40.73
N PRO A 142 -80.83 -7.54 -39.80
CA PRO A 142 -79.79 -6.78 -39.13
C PRO A 142 -78.87 -6.23 -40.22
N SER A 143 -78.53 -4.94 -40.11
CA SER A 143 -77.63 -4.30 -41.05
C SER A 143 -76.32 -5.09 -41.11
N ASP A 144 -75.61 -5.03 -42.24
CA ASP A 144 -74.33 -5.75 -42.38
C ASP A 144 -73.33 -5.39 -41.26
N LEU A 145 -73.46 -4.17 -40.71
CA LEU A 145 -72.70 -3.69 -39.55
C LEU A 145 -73.10 -4.37 -38.22
N GLU A 146 -74.40 -4.61 -38.02
CA GLU A 146 -74.90 -5.36 -36.85
C GLU A 146 -74.51 -6.84 -36.92
N LYS A 147 -74.53 -7.45 -38.11
CA LYS A 147 -74.03 -8.83 -38.32
C LYS A 147 -72.52 -8.91 -38.04
N TRP A 148 -71.76 -7.97 -38.60
CA TRP A 148 -70.32 -7.88 -38.36
C TRP A 148 -69.98 -7.70 -36.88
N SER A 149 -70.75 -6.87 -36.15
CA SER A 149 -70.55 -6.67 -34.70
C SER A 149 -70.76 -7.95 -33.88
N VAL A 150 -71.57 -8.90 -34.36
CA VAL A 150 -71.80 -10.19 -33.70
C VAL A 150 -70.70 -11.20 -34.04
N GLU A 151 -70.16 -11.17 -35.25
CA GLU A 151 -69.09 -12.08 -35.71
C GLU A 151 -67.68 -11.64 -35.28
N PHE A 152 -67.48 -10.33 -35.06
CA PHE A 152 -66.21 -9.74 -34.68
C PHE A 152 -65.53 -10.38 -33.45
N PRO A 153 -66.23 -10.65 -32.33
CA PRO A 153 -65.63 -11.27 -31.15
C PRO A 153 -65.09 -12.68 -31.43
N ASP A 154 -65.80 -13.48 -32.22
CA ASP A 154 -65.43 -14.85 -32.55
C ASP A 154 -64.19 -14.88 -33.46
N MET A 155 -64.16 -14.01 -34.48
CA MET A 155 -63.00 -13.83 -35.35
C MET A 155 -61.76 -13.46 -34.51
N LEU A 156 -61.91 -12.52 -33.58
CA LEU A 156 -60.80 -12.10 -32.74
C LEU A 156 -60.33 -13.21 -31.80
N ASP A 157 -61.24 -14.00 -31.24
CA ASP A 157 -60.88 -15.17 -30.41
C ASP A 157 -60.08 -16.23 -31.18
N VAL A 158 -60.40 -16.47 -32.46
CA VAL A 158 -59.61 -17.34 -33.33
C VAL A 158 -58.19 -16.79 -33.50
N LEU A 159 -58.04 -15.49 -33.80
CA LEU A 159 -56.74 -14.85 -33.95
C LEU A 159 -55.90 -14.89 -32.67
N LEU A 160 -56.53 -14.70 -31.50
CA LEU A 160 -55.90 -14.82 -30.18
C LEU A 160 -55.45 -16.26 -29.90
N ALA A 161 -56.28 -17.26 -30.23
CA ALA A 161 -55.94 -18.67 -30.06
C ALA A 161 -54.76 -19.10 -30.96
N GLU A 162 -54.73 -18.61 -32.21
CA GLU A 162 -53.65 -18.86 -33.16
C GLU A 162 -52.37 -18.04 -32.87
N ARG A 163 -52.39 -17.15 -31.88
CA ARG A 163 -51.30 -16.22 -31.53
C ARG A 163 -50.87 -15.31 -32.70
N ARG A 164 -51.80 -14.96 -33.59
CA ARG A 164 -51.56 -14.07 -34.74
C ARG A 164 -51.64 -12.61 -34.30
N VAL A 165 -50.64 -12.19 -33.53
CA VAL A 165 -50.64 -10.90 -32.79
C VAL A 165 -50.85 -9.69 -33.71
N ASP A 166 -50.15 -9.59 -34.84
CA ASP A 166 -50.25 -8.43 -35.73
C ASP A 166 -51.65 -8.31 -36.37
N GLU A 167 -52.27 -9.45 -36.68
CA GLU A 167 -53.62 -9.50 -37.26
C GLU A 167 -54.69 -9.23 -36.21
N ALA A 168 -54.49 -9.72 -34.98
CA ALA A 168 -55.34 -9.39 -33.84
C ALA A 168 -55.30 -7.89 -33.51
N LEU A 169 -54.12 -7.25 -33.61
CA LEU A 169 -53.98 -5.80 -33.45
C LEU A 169 -54.73 -5.03 -34.55
N ALA A 170 -54.56 -5.42 -35.81
CA ALA A 170 -55.26 -4.79 -36.93
C ALA A 170 -56.79 -4.95 -36.82
N ALA A 171 -57.26 -6.11 -36.39
CA ALA A 171 -58.68 -6.36 -36.13
C ALA A 171 -59.21 -5.50 -34.97
N LEU A 172 -58.44 -5.32 -33.89
CA LEU A 172 -58.81 -4.44 -32.77
C LEU A 172 -58.89 -2.97 -33.20
N ASP A 173 -57.93 -2.49 -33.99
CA ASP A 173 -57.93 -1.12 -34.52
C ASP A 173 -59.15 -0.88 -35.43
N GLU A 174 -59.52 -1.88 -36.25
CA GLU A 174 -60.72 -1.85 -37.07
C GLU A 174 -62.00 -1.84 -36.21
N GLY A 175 -62.04 -2.63 -35.13
CA GLY A 175 -63.14 -2.60 -34.15
C GLY A 175 -63.35 -1.25 -33.49
N GLU A 176 -62.27 -0.57 -33.12
CA GLU A 176 -62.35 0.80 -32.57
C GLU A 176 -62.79 1.83 -33.60
N ARG A 177 -62.29 1.71 -34.85
CA ARG A 177 -62.69 2.59 -35.94
C ARG A 177 -64.18 2.46 -36.23
N VAL A 178 -64.68 1.23 -36.35
CA VAL A 178 -66.10 0.95 -36.59
C VAL A 178 -66.97 1.46 -35.44
N ALA A 179 -66.55 1.27 -34.18
CA ALA A 179 -67.26 1.81 -33.02
C ALA A 179 -67.30 3.36 -33.03
N ALA A 180 -66.19 4.01 -33.38
CA ALA A 180 -66.13 5.47 -33.49
C ALA A 180 -67.01 6.01 -34.62
N GLU A 181 -66.96 5.40 -35.81
CA GLU A 181 -67.79 5.76 -36.97
C GLU A 181 -69.29 5.56 -36.67
N ALA A 182 -69.65 4.47 -36.00
CA ALA A 182 -71.03 4.19 -35.60
C ALA A 182 -71.57 5.18 -34.56
N LYS A 183 -70.70 5.72 -33.70
CA LYS A 183 -71.03 6.77 -32.74
C LYS A 183 -71.26 8.13 -33.40
N GLU A 184 -70.51 8.45 -34.46
CA GLU A 184 -70.65 9.71 -35.19
C GLU A 184 -71.85 9.70 -36.15
N THR A 185 -72.12 8.55 -36.76
CA THR A 185 -73.19 8.39 -37.77
C THR A 185 -74.53 7.91 -37.20
N GLU A 186 -74.61 7.65 -35.89
CA GLU A 186 -75.76 7.02 -35.22
C GLU A 186 -76.27 5.75 -35.93
N SER A 187 -75.37 5.02 -36.59
CA SER A 187 -75.70 3.88 -37.45
C SER A 187 -76.01 2.59 -36.68
N LEU A 188 -75.62 2.51 -35.40
CA LEU A 188 -75.92 1.41 -34.49
C LEU A 188 -76.81 1.88 -33.35
N SER A 189 -77.68 0.98 -32.87
CA SER A 189 -78.42 1.24 -31.63
C SER A 189 -77.46 1.44 -30.45
N PRO A 190 -77.78 2.32 -29.48
CA PRO A 190 -76.90 2.62 -28.36
C PRO A 190 -76.58 1.40 -27.47
N GLY A 191 -77.45 0.37 -27.47
CA GLY A 191 -77.18 -0.91 -26.79
C GLY A 191 -76.12 -1.75 -27.48
N ILE A 192 -76.19 -1.88 -28.82
CA ILE A 192 -75.21 -2.65 -29.61
C ILE A 192 -73.86 -1.94 -29.62
N LEU A 193 -73.85 -0.61 -29.78
CA LEU A 193 -72.63 0.19 -29.73
C LEU A 193 -71.89 0.03 -28.40
N ARG A 194 -72.60 0.11 -27.27
CA ARG A 194 -72.02 -0.11 -25.94
C ARG A 194 -71.51 -1.55 -25.78
N SER A 195 -72.20 -2.54 -26.33
CA SER A 195 -71.75 -3.95 -26.33
C SER A 195 -70.46 -4.13 -27.14
N LEU A 196 -70.36 -3.49 -28.30
CA LEU A 196 -69.17 -3.52 -29.15
C LEU A 196 -67.98 -2.84 -28.45
N GLU A 197 -68.17 -1.64 -27.89
CA GLU A 197 -67.14 -0.94 -27.11
C GLU A 197 -66.64 -1.80 -25.94
N MET A 198 -67.54 -2.42 -25.17
CA MET A 198 -67.19 -3.35 -24.09
C MET A 198 -66.39 -4.55 -24.61
N THR A 199 -66.83 -5.17 -25.71
CA THR A 199 -66.15 -6.33 -26.29
C THR A 199 -64.75 -5.97 -26.78
N VAL A 200 -64.59 -4.85 -27.47
CA VAL A 200 -63.28 -4.36 -27.92
C VAL A 200 -62.34 -4.15 -26.72
N THR A 201 -62.82 -3.52 -25.64
CA THR A 201 -62.00 -3.32 -24.42
C THR A 201 -61.63 -4.63 -23.73
N GLU A 202 -62.55 -5.58 -23.62
CA GLU A 202 -62.31 -6.88 -23.00
C GLU A 202 -61.29 -7.71 -23.79
N ARG A 203 -61.42 -7.74 -25.13
CA ARG A 203 -60.51 -8.49 -25.98
C ARG A 203 -59.13 -7.82 -26.10
N ARG A 204 -59.07 -6.48 -26.08
CA ARG A 204 -57.83 -5.72 -25.95
C ARG A 204 -57.07 -6.11 -24.67
N GLN A 205 -57.78 -6.18 -23.54
CA GLN A 205 -57.20 -6.60 -22.26
C GLN A 205 -56.74 -8.07 -22.31
N LYS A 206 -57.55 -8.98 -22.87
CA LYS A 206 -57.20 -10.40 -23.04
C LYS A 206 -55.92 -10.58 -23.87
N LEU A 207 -55.76 -9.84 -24.97
CA LEU A 207 -54.53 -9.85 -25.77
C LEU A 207 -53.34 -9.30 -24.98
N ALA A 208 -53.53 -8.19 -24.25
CA ALA A 208 -52.48 -7.64 -23.40
C ALA A 208 -52.01 -8.64 -22.33
N ASP A 209 -52.93 -9.37 -21.70
CA ASP A 209 -52.58 -10.39 -20.70
C ASP A 209 -51.84 -11.58 -21.31
N GLN A 210 -52.24 -12.06 -22.49
CA GLN A 210 -51.51 -13.11 -23.21
C GLN A 210 -50.09 -12.69 -23.60
N LEU A 211 -49.92 -11.44 -24.06
CA LEU A 211 -48.60 -10.90 -24.40
C LEU A 211 -47.73 -10.70 -23.16
N ALA A 212 -48.32 -10.25 -22.06
CA ALA A 212 -47.63 -10.10 -20.78
C ALA A 212 -47.16 -11.45 -20.23
N GLU A 213 -48.01 -12.48 -20.31
CA GLU A 213 -47.66 -13.84 -19.92
C GLU A 213 -46.51 -14.39 -20.78
N ALA A 214 -46.58 -14.20 -22.10
CA ALA A 214 -45.51 -14.60 -23.02
C ALA A 214 -44.18 -13.90 -22.72
N ALA A 215 -44.20 -12.62 -22.35
CA ALA A 215 -42.99 -11.86 -21.99
C ALA A 215 -42.33 -12.35 -20.68
N CYS A 216 -43.11 -12.93 -19.75
CA CYS A 216 -42.62 -13.47 -18.48
C CYS A 216 -42.03 -14.88 -18.56
N GLN A 217 -42.18 -15.59 -19.69
CA GLN A 217 -41.68 -16.96 -19.81
C GLN A 217 -40.15 -16.99 -19.95
N PRO A 218 -39.42 -17.81 -19.16
CA PRO A 218 -37.96 -17.91 -19.24
C PRO A 218 -37.43 -18.42 -20.59
N SER A 219 -38.25 -19.14 -21.35
CA SER A 219 -37.91 -19.68 -22.67
C SER A 219 -38.06 -18.66 -23.81
N THR A 220 -38.68 -17.50 -23.54
CA THR A 220 -38.94 -16.47 -24.55
C THR A 220 -37.64 -15.91 -25.10
N ARG A 221 -37.48 -15.97 -26.42
CA ARG A 221 -36.28 -15.47 -27.09
C ARG A 221 -36.27 -13.94 -27.11
N SER A 222 -35.08 -13.34 -27.21
CA SER A 222 -34.95 -11.87 -27.22
C SER A 222 -35.71 -11.18 -28.36
N SER A 223 -35.93 -11.86 -29.50
CA SER A 223 -36.76 -11.36 -30.60
C SER A 223 -38.25 -11.41 -30.28
N GLU A 224 -38.71 -12.50 -29.68
CA GLU A 224 -40.11 -12.71 -29.27
C GLU A 224 -40.50 -11.75 -28.15
N LEU A 225 -39.60 -11.56 -27.17
CA LEU A 225 -39.76 -10.56 -26.11
C LEU A 225 -39.95 -9.16 -26.72
N ARG A 226 -39.06 -8.74 -27.63
CA ARG A 226 -39.19 -7.41 -28.28
C ARG A 226 -40.50 -7.27 -29.07
N ALA A 227 -40.95 -8.32 -29.76
CA ALA A 227 -42.21 -8.32 -30.48
C ALA A 227 -43.41 -8.18 -29.53
N ALA A 228 -43.47 -8.97 -28.46
CA ALA A 228 -44.54 -8.92 -27.46
C ALA A 228 -44.61 -7.54 -26.76
N ILE A 229 -43.46 -6.98 -26.38
CA ILE A 229 -43.37 -5.66 -25.73
C ILE A 229 -43.77 -4.54 -26.70
N SER A 230 -43.40 -4.65 -27.99
CA SER A 230 -43.82 -3.69 -29.01
C SER A 230 -45.33 -3.76 -29.26
N ALA A 231 -45.91 -4.97 -29.26
CA ALA A 231 -47.36 -5.17 -29.37
C ALA A 231 -48.11 -4.61 -28.16
N LEU A 232 -47.63 -4.85 -26.93
CA LEU A 232 -48.19 -4.24 -25.72
C LEU A 232 -48.17 -2.71 -25.75
N LYS A 233 -47.06 -2.14 -26.23
CA LYS A 233 -46.97 -0.68 -26.43
C LYS A 233 -48.04 -0.17 -27.41
N LYS A 234 -48.23 -0.86 -28.55
CA LYS A 234 -49.27 -0.51 -29.54
C LYS A 234 -50.69 -0.59 -28.95
N LEU A 235 -50.94 -1.51 -28.02
CA LEU A 235 -52.23 -1.64 -27.32
C LEU A 235 -52.54 -0.48 -26.37
N GLY A 236 -51.56 0.39 -26.07
CA GLY A 236 -51.68 1.48 -25.11
C GLY A 236 -51.12 1.17 -23.72
N ASP A 237 -50.63 -0.05 -23.47
CA ASP A 237 -50.11 -0.48 -22.17
C ASP A 237 -48.59 -0.33 -22.08
N GLY A 238 -48.09 0.87 -22.37
CA GLY A 238 -46.65 1.16 -22.44
C GLY A 238 -45.92 1.01 -21.09
N ALA A 239 -46.57 1.36 -19.98
CA ALA A 239 -45.98 1.27 -18.65
C ALA A 239 -45.75 -0.18 -18.22
N ARG A 240 -46.76 -1.05 -18.36
CA ARG A 240 -46.61 -2.47 -18.08
C ARG A 240 -45.60 -3.11 -19.04
N ALA A 241 -45.65 -2.75 -20.33
CA ALA A 241 -44.69 -3.23 -21.33
C ALA A 241 -43.24 -2.90 -20.92
N HIS A 242 -42.96 -1.67 -20.51
CA HIS A 242 -41.61 -1.27 -20.10
C HIS A 242 -41.15 -2.01 -18.82
N SER A 243 -41.99 -2.08 -17.79
CA SER A 243 -41.70 -2.84 -16.57
C SER A 243 -41.46 -4.34 -16.84
N LEU A 244 -42.23 -4.96 -17.74
CA LEU A 244 -42.06 -6.35 -18.15
C LEU A 244 -40.74 -6.59 -18.88
N LEU A 245 -40.34 -5.68 -19.77
CA LEU A 245 -39.06 -5.74 -20.47
C LEU A 245 -37.90 -5.76 -19.47
N LEU A 246 -37.92 -4.85 -18.49
CA LEU A 246 -36.89 -4.76 -17.46
C LEU A 246 -36.88 -6.00 -16.54
N ASN A 247 -38.05 -6.53 -16.19
CA ASN A 247 -38.17 -7.75 -15.39
C ASN A 247 -37.68 -9.00 -16.13
N ALA A 248 -37.94 -9.13 -17.42
CA ALA A 248 -37.45 -10.24 -18.24
C ALA A 248 -35.92 -10.26 -18.30
N HIS A 249 -35.29 -9.10 -18.53
CA HIS A 249 -33.84 -8.96 -18.47
C HIS A 249 -33.28 -9.28 -17.08
N LEU A 250 -33.95 -8.82 -16.02
CA LEU A 250 -33.61 -9.11 -14.62
C LEU A 250 -33.60 -10.62 -14.32
N GLN A 251 -34.69 -11.31 -14.64
CA GLN A 251 -34.80 -12.76 -14.42
C GLN A 251 -33.72 -13.53 -15.18
N ARG A 252 -33.46 -13.15 -16.43
CA ARG A 252 -32.48 -13.83 -17.28
C ARG A 252 -31.06 -13.73 -16.75
N TYR A 253 -30.63 -12.55 -16.28
CA TYR A 253 -29.28 -12.44 -15.72
C TYR A 253 -29.19 -13.03 -14.31
N GLN A 254 -30.27 -13.00 -13.51
CA GLN A 254 -30.30 -13.70 -12.22
C GLN A 254 -30.11 -15.20 -12.39
N TYR A 255 -30.72 -15.80 -13.41
CA TYR A 255 -30.47 -17.19 -13.77
C TYR A 255 -29.00 -17.45 -14.12
N ASN A 256 -28.40 -16.60 -14.96
CA ASN A 256 -26.97 -16.71 -15.30
C ASN A 256 -26.07 -16.57 -14.07
N MET A 257 -26.45 -15.72 -13.10
CA MET A 257 -25.71 -15.51 -11.86
C MET A 257 -25.71 -16.75 -10.94
N GLN A 258 -26.71 -17.63 -11.00
CA GLN A 258 -26.73 -18.86 -10.19
C GLN A 258 -25.56 -19.81 -10.52
N SER A 259 -25.01 -19.71 -11.73
CA SER A 259 -23.82 -20.47 -12.14
C SER A 259 -22.51 -19.96 -11.53
N LEU A 260 -22.48 -18.71 -11.03
CA LEU A 260 -21.30 -18.11 -10.44
C LEU A 260 -21.16 -18.51 -8.97
N ARG A 261 -20.15 -19.33 -8.67
CA ARG A 261 -19.75 -19.59 -7.28
C ARG A 261 -18.63 -18.64 -6.86
N PRO A 262 -18.77 -17.95 -5.71
CA PRO A 262 -17.64 -17.25 -5.09
C PRO A 262 -16.54 -18.26 -4.76
N SER A 263 -15.39 -18.14 -5.43
CA SER A 263 -14.24 -19.01 -5.14
C SER A 263 -13.55 -18.52 -3.89
N SER A 264 -13.31 -19.39 -2.91
CA SER A 264 -12.65 -19.06 -1.63
C SER A 264 -11.14 -18.84 -1.74
N THR A 265 -10.53 -19.13 -2.90
CA THR A 265 -9.07 -19.23 -3.07
C THR A 265 -8.45 -18.11 -3.92
N SER A 266 -9.24 -17.39 -4.72
CA SER A 266 -8.74 -16.27 -5.56
C SER A 266 -9.09 -14.93 -4.92
N TYR A 267 -8.12 -14.02 -4.86
CA TYR A 267 -8.41 -12.59 -4.64
C TYR A 267 -9.53 -12.18 -5.61
N GLY A 268 -10.59 -11.54 -5.11
CA GLY A 268 -11.93 -11.52 -5.72
C GLY A 268 -12.09 -10.85 -7.10
N GLY A 269 -10.99 -10.57 -7.83
CA GLY A 269 -10.99 -9.98 -9.16
C GLY A 269 -11.71 -10.83 -10.20
N ALA A 270 -11.44 -12.15 -10.26
CA ALA A 270 -12.09 -13.04 -11.23
C ALA A 270 -13.62 -13.12 -11.02
N TYR A 271 -14.05 -13.22 -9.76
CA TYR A 271 -15.48 -13.16 -9.40
C TYR A 271 -16.10 -11.81 -9.79
N THR A 272 -15.41 -10.71 -9.50
CA THR A 272 -15.88 -9.36 -9.85
C THR A 272 -16.01 -9.19 -11.36
N ALA A 273 -15.04 -9.67 -12.15
CA ALA A 273 -15.09 -9.62 -13.61
C ALA A 273 -16.27 -10.41 -14.17
N ALA A 274 -16.45 -11.65 -13.73
CA ALA A 274 -17.54 -12.49 -14.21
C ALA A 274 -18.91 -11.90 -13.84
N LEU A 275 -19.06 -11.41 -12.60
CA LEU A 275 -20.30 -10.79 -12.15
C LEU A 275 -20.57 -9.46 -12.87
N SER A 276 -19.55 -8.61 -13.06
CA SER A 276 -19.66 -7.37 -13.82
C SER A 276 -20.09 -7.64 -15.26
N GLN A 277 -19.51 -8.65 -15.89
CA GLN A 277 -19.87 -9.01 -17.26
C GLN A 277 -21.35 -9.42 -17.36
N ILE A 278 -21.87 -10.23 -16.42
CA ILE A 278 -23.28 -10.65 -16.43
C ILE A 278 -24.20 -9.44 -16.21
N VAL A 279 -23.96 -8.64 -15.18
CA VAL A 279 -24.86 -7.53 -14.82
C VAL A 279 -24.82 -6.40 -15.84
N PHE A 280 -23.63 -5.92 -16.23
CA PHE A 280 -23.53 -4.75 -17.10
C PHE A 280 -23.87 -5.07 -18.57
N SER A 281 -23.68 -6.31 -19.03
CA SER A 281 -24.20 -6.72 -20.36
C SER A 281 -25.72 -6.81 -20.38
N ALA A 282 -26.34 -7.29 -19.30
CA ALA A 282 -27.80 -7.31 -19.17
C ALA A 282 -28.39 -5.89 -19.12
N ILE A 283 -27.75 -4.97 -18.38
CA ILE A 283 -28.12 -3.54 -18.37
C ILE A 283 -27.96 -2.94 -19.77
N ALA A 284 -26.86 -3.22 -20.47
CA ALA A 284 -26.63 -2.74 -21.83
C ALA A 284 -27.74 -3.21 -22.80
N GLN A 285 -28.14 -4.48 -22.69
CA GLN A 285 -29.18 -5.05 -23.54
C GLN A 285 -30.56 -4.47 -23.23
N ALA A 286 -30.91 -4.36 -21.95
CA ALA A 286 -32.16 -3.73 -21.52
C ALA A 286 -32.26 -2.27 -21.97
N ALA A 287 -31.16 -1.52 -21.87
CA ALA A 287 -31.09 -0.14 -22.34
C ALA A 287 -31.24 -0.04 -23.87
N SER A 288 -30.60 -0.94 -24.63
CA SER A 288 -30.73 -1.00 -26.09
C SER A 288 -32.15 -1.33 -26.53
N ASP A 289 -32.78 -2.33 -25.91
CA ASP A 289 -34.14 -2.76 -26.24
C ASP A 289 -35.16 -1.69 -25.84
N SER A 290 -34.99 -1.06 -24.68
CA SER A 290 -35.84 0.04 -24.22
C SER A 290 -35.72 1.24 -25.16
N LEU A 291 -34.50 1.62 -25.56
CA LEU A 291 -34.30 2.72 -26.51
C LEU A 291 -34.92 2.43 -27.89
N ALA A 292 -34.84 1.18 -28.36
CA ALA A 292 -35.41 0.78 -29.65
C ALA A 292 -36.95 0.86 -29.67
N ILE A 293 -37.62 0.53 -28.56
CA ILE A 293 -39.09 0.46 -28.48
C ILE A 293 -39.71 1.78 -27.95
N PHE A 294 -39.09 2.39 -26.94
CA PHE A 294 -39.63 3.52 -26.16
C PHE A 294 -38.85 4.84 -26.37
N GLY A 295 -37.90 4.87 -27.31
CA GLY A 295 -36.90 5.93 -27.43
C GLY A 295 -37.40 7.37 -27.60
N LYS A 296 -38.69 7.63 -27.83
CA LYS A 296 -39.26 8.99 -27.93
C LYS A 296 -39.81 9.51 -26.60
N GLU A 297 -40.14 8.63 -25.65
CA GLU A 297 -40.82 8.97 -24.40
C GLU A 297 -39.80 9.22 -23.26
N ARG A 298 -39.95 10.32 -22.51
CA ARG A 298 -39.03 10.66 -21.41
C ARG A 298 -39.26 9.79 -20.16
N GLU A 299 -40.50 9.38 -19.90
CA GLU A 299 -40.91 8.66 -18.68
C GLU A 299 -40.18 7.31 -18.56
N TYR A 300 -40.16 6.52 -19.63
CA TYR A 300 -39.50 5.22 -19.65
C TYR A 300 -37.96 5.31 -19.55
N ARG A 301 -37.36 6.42 -20.02
CA ARG A 301 -35.92 6.66 -19.81
C ARG A 301 -35.58 6.83 -18.33
N SER A 302 -36.40 7.57 -17.58
CA SER A 302 -36.19 7.74 -16.13
C SER A 302 -36.35 6.42 -15.37
N GLU A 303 -37.35 5.62 -15.72
CA GLU A 303 -37.56 4.28 -15.13
C GLU A 303 -36.38 3.35 -15.43
N LEU A 304 -35.85 3.35 -16.66
CA LEU A 304 -34.66 2.59 -17.06
C LEU A 304 -33.43 2.99 -16.22
N VAL A 305 -33.19 4.28 -16.03
CA VAL A 305 -32.06 4.77 -15.22
C VAL A 305 -32.20 4.34 -13.76
N MET A 306 -33.41 4.42 -13.19
CA MET A 306 -33.69 3.96 -11.83
C MET A 306 -33.46 2.45 -11.69
N TRP A 307 -33.94 1.66 -12.66
CA TRP A 307 -33.71 0.22 -12.68
C TRP A 307 -32.23 -0.13 -12.80
N ALA A 308 -31.49 0.51 -13.72
CA ALA A 308 -30.06 0.27 -13.90
C ALA A 308 -29.25 0.65 -12.64
N THR A 309 -29.63 1.73 -11.97
CA THR A 309 -29.04 2.14 -10.69
C THR A 309 -29.27 1.08 -9.62
N LYS A 310 -30.51 0.58 -9.48
CA LYS A 310 -30.87 -0.49 -8.53
C LYS A 310 -30.09 -1.78 -8.79
N GLN A 311 -29.91 -2.18 -10.05
CA GLN A 311 -29.10 -3.36 -10.40
C GLN A 311 -27.61 -3.15 -10.11
N THR A 312 -27.10 -1.94 -10.33
CA THR A 312 -25.72 -1.55 -10.00
C THR A 312 -25.48 -1.57 -8.48
N GLU A 313 -26.46 -1.14 -7.68
CA GLU A 313 -26.41 -1.24 -6.22
C GLU A 313 -26.40 -2.70 -5.74
N ALA A 314 -27.28 -3.54 -6.29
CA ALA A 314 -27.31 -4.97 -5.97
C ALA A 314 -25.99 -5.67 -6.33
N PHE A 315 -25.42 -5.34 -7.49
CA PHE A 315 -24.08 -5.77 -7.90
C PHE A 315 -23.02 -5.36 -6.88
N ALA A 316 -23.01 -4.10 -6.45
CA ALA A 316 -22.03 -3.59 -5.51
C ALA A 316 -22.11 -4.28 -4.14
N VAL A 317 -23.31 -4.63 -3.68
CA VAL A 317 -23.50 -5.42 -2.44
C VAL A 317 -22.83 -6.79 -2.54
N LEU A 318 -22.98 -7.48 -3.67
CA LEU A 318 -22.38 -8.80 -3.89
C LEU A 318 -20.85 -8.72 -3.96
N VAL A 319 -20.30 -7.75 -4.69
CA VAL A 319 -18.85 -7.53 -4.78
C VAL A 319 -18.26 -7.15 -3.42
N LYS A 320 -18.95 -6.30 -2.65
CA LYS A 320 -18.54 -5.97 -1.29
C LYS A 320 -18.43 -7.21 -0.42
N ARG A 321 -19.47 -8.05 -0.42
CA ARG A 321 -19.54 -9.24 0.44
C ARG A 321 -18.49 -10.28 0.07
N HIS A 322 -18.33 -10.55 -1.22
CA HIS A 322 -17.60 -11.74 -1.69
C HIS A 322 -16.20 -11.45 -2.23
N ALA A 323 -15.86 -10.20 -2.55
CA ALA A 323 -14.54 -9.83 -3.07
C ALA A 323 -13.83 -8.80 -2.18
N LEU A 324 -14.51 -7.73 -1.76
CA LEU A 324 -13.86 -6.61 -1.07
C LEU A 324 -13.74 -6.80 0.44
N ALA A 325 -14.72 -7.40 1.13
CA ALA A 325 -14.72 -7.44 2.61
C ALA A 325 -13.46 -8.13 3.19
N SER A 326 -13.12 -9.31 2.68
CA SER A 326 -11.92 -10.04 3.12
C SER A 326 -10.64 -9.32 2.71
N SER A 327 -10.57 -8.83 1.47
CA SER A 327 -9.42 -8.08 0.97
C SER A 327 -9.18 -6.78 1.73
N ALA A 328 -10.24 -6.05 2.07
CA ALA A 328 -10.16 -4.79 2.82
C ALA A 328 -9.74 -5.02 4.26
N ALA A 329 -10.31 -6.03 4.94
CA ALA A 329 -9.92 -6.38 6.30
C ALA A 329 -8.46 -6.84 6.39
N ALA A 330 -7.99 -7.62 5.41
CA ALA A 330 -6.60 -8.06 5.30
C ALA A 330 -5.67 -6.98 4.70
N GLY A 331 -6.19 -5.77 4.43
CA GLY A 331 -5.56 -4.63 3.73
C GLY A 331 -4.84 -4.97 2.42
N GLY A 332 -5.40 -5.91 1.66
CA GLY A 332 -5.11 -6.13 0.25
C GLY A 332 -5.63 -4.98 -0.61
N LEU A 333 -4.98 -3.81 -0.53
CA LEU A 333 -5.35 -2.61 -1.28
C LEU A 333 -5.35 -2.86 -2.79
N ARG A 334 -4.33 -3.58 -3.30
CA ARG A 334 -4.21 -3.89 -4.73
C ARG A 334 -5.40 -4.70 -5.26
N ALA A 335 -5.77 -5.77 -4.55
CA ALA A 335 -6.90 -6.61 -4.93
C ALA A 335 -8.23 -5.84 -4.84
N ALA A 336 -8.39 -4.98 -3.84
CA ALA A 336 -9.56 -4.10 -3.73
C ALA A 336 -9.63 -3.09 -4.90
N ALA A 337 -8.52 -2.45 -5.23
CA ALA A 337 -8.41 -1.51 -6.34
C ALA A 337 -8.71 -2.19 -7.68
N GLU A 338 -8.16 -3.39 -7.93
CA GLU A 338 -8.42 -4.17 -9.14
C GLU A 338 -9.91 -4.50 -9.31
N CYS A 339 -10.60 -4.93 -8.24
CA CYS A 339 -12.04 -5.21 -8.29
C CYS A 339 -12.86 -3.96 -8.65
N VAL A 340 -12.51 -2.81 -8.06
CA VAL A 340 -13.16 -1.52 -8.39
C VAL A 340 -12.87 -1.13 -9.83
N GLN A 341 -11.63 -1.28 -10.30
CA GLN A 341 -11.23 -0.96 -11.66
C GLN A 341 -12.01 -1.77 -12.70
N ILE A 342 -12.15 -3.07 -12.48
CA ILE A 342 -12.93 -3.96 -13.34
C ILE A 342 -14.39 -3.48 -13.42
N ALA A 343 -15.00 -3.13 -12.29
CA ALA A 343 -16.38 -2.68 -12.25
C ALA A 343 -16.55 -1.31 -12.95
N LEU A 344 -15.66 -0.35 -12.70
CA LEU A 344 -15.66 0.96 -13.36
C LEU A 344 -15.40 0.85 -14.87
N GLY A 345 -14.53 -0.08 -15.30
CA GLY A 345 -14.29 -0.36 -16.71
C GLY A 345 -15.57 -0.74 -17.46
N HIS A 346 -16.39 -1.63 -16.90
CA HIS A 346 -17.68 -1.99 -17.51
C HIS A 346 -18.70 -0.84 -17.49
N CYS A 347 -18.74 -0.03 -16.42
CA CYS A 347 -19.60 1.15 -16.37
C CYS A 347 -19.18 2.23 -17.39
N SER A 348 -17.89 2.40 -17.65
CA SER A 348 -17.41 3.37 -18.65
C SER A 348 -17.89 3.04 -20.07
N LEU A 349 -18.05 1.76 -20.40
CA LEU A 349 -18.62 1.32 -21.68
C LEU A 349 -20.11 1.68 -21.81
N LEU A 350 -20.84 1.71 -20.68
CA LEU A 350 -22.24 2.15 -20.64
C LEU A 350 -22.38 3.68 -20.69
N GLU A 351 -21.42 4.41 -20.11
CA GLU A 351 -21.35 5.87 -20.19
C GLU A 351 -21.22 6.37 -21.62
N ALA A 352 -20.43 5.67 -22.45
CA ALA A 352 -20.35 5.95 -23.89
C ALA A 352 -21.70 5.80 -24.62
N ARG A 353 -22.66 5.08 -24.03
CA ARG A 353 -24.04 4.89 -24.55
C ARG A 353 -25.07 5.77 -23.83
N GLY A 354 -24.63 6.72 -23.01
CA GLY A 354 -25.50 7.68 -22.31
C GLY A 354 -26.04 7.22 -20.95
N LEU A 355 -25.51 6.14 -20.37
CA LEU A 355 -25.91 5.64 -19.05
C LEU A 355 -24.76 5.73 -18.04
N ALA A 356 -24.76 6.80 -17.22
CA ALA A 356 -23.70 7.07 -16.26
C ALA A 356 -23.90 6.36 -14.92
N LEU A 357 -23.09 5.33 -14.65
CA LEU A 357 -23.17 4.49 -13.46
C LEU A 357 -21.90 4.51 -12.59
N CYS A 358 -20.76 5.03 -13.10
CA CYS A 358 -19.53 5.12 -12.31
C CYS A 358 -19.71 5.87 -10.97
N PRO A 359 -20.43 7.01 -10.89
CA PRO A 359 -20.62 7.72 -9.62
C PRO A 359 -21.29 6.88 -8.53
N VAL A 360 -22.20 5.97 -8.92
CA VAL A 360 -22.89 5.05 -8.00
C VAL A 360 -21.88 4.07 -7.40
N LEU A 361 -21.06 3.44 -8.25
CA LEU A 361 -20.03 2.49 -7.80
C LEU A 361 -18.95 3.16 -6.94
N ILE A 362 -18.48 4.35 -7.34
CA ILE A 362 -17.49 5.11 -6.56
C ILE A 362 -18.01 5.37 -5.15
N LYS A 363 -19.26 5.88 -5.04
CA LYS A 363 -19.89 6.13 -3.74
C LYS A 363 -19.99 4.86 -2.89
N LEU A 364 -20.33 3.73 -3.50
CA LEU A 364 -20.52 2.48 -2.78
C LEU A 364 -19.19 1.84 -2.38
N PHE A 365 -18.19 1.77 -3.25
CA PHE A 365 -16.95 1.06 -2.98
C PHE A 365 -15.92 1.87 -2.18
N ARG A 366 -16.02 3.20 -2.16
CA ARG A 366 -15.05 4.08 -1.49
C ARG A 366 -14.75 3.67 -0.03
N PRO A 367 -15.73 3.40 0.84
CA PRO A 367 -15.45 3.00 2.22
C PRO A 367 -14.64 1.69 2.33
N SER A 368 -14.86 0.74 1.41
CA SER A 368 -14.11 -0.53 1.40
C SER A 368 -12.66 -0.32 0.95
N VAL A 369 -12.41 0.58 0.00
CA VAL A 369 -11.05 0.92 -0.44
C VAL A 369 -10.32 1.74 0.63
N GLU A 370 -10.99 2.68 1.28
CA GLU A 370 -10.46 3.44 2.43
C GLU A 370 -10.08 2.50 3.58
N GLN A 371 -10.94 1.53 3.91
CA GLN A 371 -10.62 0.48 4.89
C GLN A 371 -9.40 -0.34 4.46
N ALA A 372 -9.32 -0.75 3.20
CA ALA A 372 -8.17 -1.50 2.67
C ALA A 372 -6.87 -0.70 2.74
N LEU A 373 -6.93 0.60 2.44
CA LEU A 373 -5.82 1.54 2.51
C LEU A 373 -5.33 1.69 3.95
N ASN A 374 -6.22 1.98 4.89
CA ASN A 374 -5.88 2.15 6.31
C ASN A 374 -5.30 0.86 6.92
N ALA A 375 -5.90 -0.30 6.61
CA ALA A 375 -5.37 -1.59 7.03
C ALA A 375 -4.01 -1.90 6.38
N ASN A 376 -3.77 -1.43 5.15
CA ASN A 376 -2.48 -1.56 4.50
C ASN A 376 -1.39 -0.69 5.15
N ILE A 377 -1.69 0.59 5.39
CA ILE A 377 -0.82 1.53 6.10
C ILE A 377 -0.39 0.93 7.44
N LYS A 378 -1.35 0.44 8.24
CA LYS A 378 -1.07 -0.22 9.53
C LYS A 378 -0.16 -1.45 9.38
N ARG A 379 -0.38 -2.29 8.35
CA ARG A 379 0.48 -3.45 8.09
C ARG A 379 1.89 -3.05 7.68
N ILE A 380 2.06 -1.96 6.91
CA ILE A 380 3.39 -1.44 6.58
C ILE A 380 4.09 -1.03 7.87
N GLU A 381 3.41 -0.29 8.74
CA GLU A 381 3.96 0.12 10.02
C GLU A 381 4.38 -1.07 10.89
N GLU A 382 3.50 -2.05 11.07
CA GLU A 382 3.79 -3.26 11.87
C GLU A 382 4.91 -4.12 11.26
N SER A 383 4.90 -4.32 9.93
CA SER A 383 5.92 -5.11 9.24
C SER A 383 7.29 -4.42 9.25
N THR A 384 7.34 -3.10 9.17
CA THR A 384 8.59 -2.34 9.17
C THR A 384 9.15 -2.24 10.58
N ALA A 385 8.30 -2.08 11.59
CA ALA A 385 8.69 -2.14 13.00
C ALA A 385 9.27 -3.51 13.39
N ALA A 386 8.62 -4.61 13.00
CA ALA A 386 9.10 -5.95 13.29
C ALA A 386 10.46 -6.25 12.65
N LEU A 387 10.72 -5.72 11.44
CA LEU A 387 12.02 -5.85 10.81
C LEU A 387 13.07 -4.91 11.41
N ALA A 388 12.71 -3.67 11.78
CA ALA A 388 13.60 -2.75 12.47
C ALA A 388 14.08 -3.33 13.82
N ALA A 389 13.22 -4.08 14.52
CA ALA A 389 13.59 -4.80 15.74
C ALA A 389 14.68 -5.87 15.54
N ALA A 390 14.76 -6.44 14.34
CA ALA A 390 15.71 -7.50 13.99
C ALA A 390 16.81 -7.03 13.03
N ASP A 391 16.87 -5.73 12.69
CA ASP A 391 17.78 -5.20 11.68
C ASP A 391 19.19 -5.07 12.24
N ASP A 392 20.19 -5.49 11.46
CA ASP A 392 21.62 -5.31 11.80
C ASP A 392 22.15 -3.92 11.41
N TRP A 393 21.30 -3.09 10.78
CA TRP A 393 21.61 -1.76 10.24
C TRP A 393 22.70 -1.75 9.15
N VAL A 394 22.91 -2.90 8.50
CA VAL A 394 23.87 -3.04 7.40
C VAL A 394 23.21 -2.69 6.06
N LEU A 395 23.78 -1.73 5.33
CA LEU A 395 23.27 -1.33 4.01
C LEU A 395 23.67 -2.35 2.94
N THR A 396 22.69 -3.06 2.39
CA THR A 396 22.87 -4.06 1.35
C THR A 396 22.12 -3.68 0.08
N TYR A 397 22.57 -4.21 -1.07
CA TYR A 397 21.77 -4.13 -2.29
C TYR A 397 20.53 -5.01 -2.16
N PRO A 398 19.42 -4.67 -2.86
CA PRO A 398 18.22 -5.48 -2.79
C PRO A 398 18.54 -6.92 -3.23
N PRO A 399 18.08 -7.96 -2.50
CA PRO A 399 18.32 -9.33 -2.89
C PRO A 399 17.67 -9.57 -4.25
N THR A 400 18.48 -9.81 -5.27
CA THR A 400 18.01 -10.22 -6.59
C THR A 400 17.16 -11.47 -6.40
N ILE A 401 15.91 -11.47 -6.85
CA ILE A 401 15.02 -12.63 -6.78
C ILE A 401 15.57 -13.71 -7.73
N THR A 402 16.57 -14.47 -7.28
CA THR A 402 16.98 -15.73 -7.91
C THR A 402 16.05 -16.82 -7.39
N ARG A 403 14.91 -17.01 -8.07
CA ARG A 403 14.20 -18.29 -7.98
C ARG A 403 15.13 -19.37 -8.52
N GLN A 404 15.40 -20.37 -7.70
CA GLN A 404 16.00 -21.65 -8.11
C GLN A 404 15.16 -22.26 -9.24
N SER A 405 15.63 -22.11 -10.47
CA SER A 405 15.29 -23.01 -11.58
C SER A 405 16.45 -22.96 -12.56
N GLY A 406 17.11 -24.11 -12.74
CA GLY A 406 18.32 -24.22 -13.53
C GLY A 406 18.08 -23.90 -15.00
N ARG A 407 18.68 -22.80 -15.46
CA ARG A 407 19.40 -22.74 -16.75
C ARG A 407 20.13 -21.41 -16.84
N SER A 408 21.45 -21.49 -16.93
CA SER A 408 22.35 -20.39 -17.26
C SER A 408 21.94 -19.77 -18.60
N SER A 409 21.80 -18.44 -18.62
CA SER A 409 21.70 -17.65 -19.84
C SER A 409 22.41 -16.32 -19.59
N VAL A 410 23.71 -16.32 -19.87
CA VAL A 410 24.54 -15.13 -20.03
C VAL A 410 24.10 -14.44 -21.31
N THR A 411 23.47 -13.27 -21.20
CA THR A 411 23.52 -12.12 -22.14
C THR A 411 22.30 -11.21 -21.93
N SER A 412 22.47 -10.14 -21.14
CA SER A 412 21.65 -8.90 -21.20
C SER A 412 22.06 -7.97 -20.04
N LEU A 413 23.35 -7.62 -19.96
CA LEU A 413 23.84 -6.58 -19.06
C LEU A 413 24.02 -5.30 -19.90
N GLY A 414 23.01 -4.45 -19.93
CA GLY A 414 23.04 -3.22 -20.72
C GLY A 414 22.37 -2.06 -20.00
N ASN A 415 21.04 -2.06 -19.89
CA ASN A 415 20.32 -0.81 -19.61
C ASN A 415 19.32 -0.86 -18.42
N ALA A 416 19.38 -1.86 -17.55
CA ALA A 416 18.45 -2.01 -16.41
C ALA A 416 19.11 -1.97 -15.01
N ALA A 417 20.42 -1.70 -14.93
CA ALA A 417 21.21 -1.81 -13.69
C ALA A 417 21.48 -0.47 -12.97
N VAL A 418 20.78 0.63 -13.29
CA VAL A 418 21.31 1.98 -13.01
C VAL A 418 20.91 2.61 -11.67
N PHE A 419 20.00 2.05 -10.85
CA PHE A 419 19.69 2.63 -9.53
C PHE A 419 19.35 1.59 -8.46
N GLN A 420 20.28 0.70 -8.15
CA GLN A 420 20.17 -0.10 -6.93
C GLN A 420 20.84 0.66 -5.79
N HIS A 421 20.03 1.26 -4.93
CA HIS A 421 20.53 1.91 -3.72
C HIS A 421 20.75 0.88 -2.62
N LYS A 422 21.80 1.08 -1.82
CA LYS A 422 22.03 0.30 -0.61
C LYS A 422 21.07 0.79 0.49
N LEU A 423 20.33 -0.14 1.10
CA LEU A 423 19.40 0.10 2.21
C LEU A 423 19.52 -1.05 3.21
N SER A 424 19.10 -0.83 4.45
CA SER A 424 18.96 -1.93 5.42
C SER A 424 17.73 -2.79 5.12
N SER A 425 17.61 -3.93 5.81
CA SER A 425 16.53 -4.89 5.58
C SER A 425 15.14 -4.27 5.83
N SER A 426 15.00 -3.47 6.89
CA SER A 426 13.76 -2.76 7.22
C SER A 426 13.41 -1.69 6.19
N ALA A 427 14.38 -0.91 5.72
CA ALA A 427 14.18 0.13 4.72
C ALA A 427 13.86 -0.45 3.33
N HIS A 428 14.47 -1.57 2.96
CA HIS A 428 14.09 -2.31 1.74
C HIS A 428 12.65 -2.79 1.82
N ARG A 429 12.22 -3.38 2.95
CA ARG A 429 10.83 -3.81 3.12
C ARG A 429 9.86 -2.63 3.04
N PHE A 430 10.17 -1.54 3.73
CA PHE A 430 9.37 -0.31 3.68
C PHE A 430 9.20 0.14 2.22
N ASN A 431 10.29 0.30 1.49
CA ASN A 431 10.27 0.71 0.09
C ASN A 431 9.48 -0.27 -0.79
N LEU A 432 9.64 -1.58 -0.61
CA LEU A 432 8.88 -2.59 -1.35
C LEU A 432 7.37 -2.49 -1.07
N MET A 433 6.95 -2.34 0.18
CA MET A 433 5.53 -2.25 0.51
C MET A 433 4.90 -0.93 0.04
N VAL A 434 5.65 0.18 0.07
CA VAL A 434 5.24 1.46 -0.54
C VAL A 434 5.16 1.33 -2.07
N GLN A 435 6.11 0.65 -2.70
CA GLN A 435 6.07 0.38 -4.13
C GLN A 435 4.89 -0.50 -4.53
N VAL A 436 4.47 -1.46 -3.70
CA VAL A 436 3.26 -2.26 -3.94
C VAL A 436 1.98 -1.40 -3.97
N ILE A 437 1.98 -0.22 -3.33
CA ILE A 437 0.87 0.75 -3.45
C ILE A 437 0.89 1.46 -4.81
N VAL A 438 2.06 1.53 -5.48
CA VAL A 438 2.33 2.51 -6.55
C VAL A 438 2.85 1.88 -7.87
N LEU A 439 3.10 0.58 -7.93
CA LEU A 439 3.63 -0.11 -9.12
C LEU A 439 2.82 -1.35 -9.50
N PRO A 440 2.56 -1.56 -10.81
CA PRO A 440 2.23 -2.88 -11.30
C PRO A 440 3.44 -3.80 -11.14
N VAL A 441 3.21 -4.99 -10.61
CA VAL A 441 4.16 -6.11 -10.75
C VAL A 441 4.28 -6.39 -12.24
N TYR A 442 5.37 -5.94 -12.85
CA TYR A 442 5.73 -6.27 -14.22
C TYR A 442 5.84 -7.80 -14.35
N SER A 443 4.87 -8.43 -15.01
CA SER A 443 5.00 -9.78 -15.54
C SER A 443 5.38 -9.66 -17.02
N PRO A 444 6.61 -10.03 -17.44
CA PRO A 444 7.09 -9.75 -18.80
C PRO A 444 6.42 -10.57 -19.91
N TYR A 445 5.52 -11.51 -19.59
CA TYR A 445 5.05 -12.51 -20.55
C TYR A 445 3.65 -12.27 -21.14
N ILE A 446 2.94 -11.20 -20.77
CA ILE A 446 1.60 -10.90 -21.31
C ILE A 446 1.42 -9.39 -21.52
N ALA A 447 2.35 -8.75 -22.25
CA ALA A 447 2.33 -7.30 -22.49
C ALA A 447 2.28 -6.94 -23.98
N HIS A 448 1.47 -7.63 -24.78
CA HIS A 448 1.31 -7.29 -26.21
C HIS A 448 -0.13 -7.09 -26.70
N ALA A 449 -1.16 -7.09 -25.84
CA ALA A 449 -2.54 -6.92 -26.31
C ALA A 449 -3.44 -5.92 -25.54
N THR A 450 -3.02 -5.30 -24.43
CA THR A 450 -3.87 -4.32 -23.71
C THR A 450 -3.05 -3.22 -23.06
N HIS A 451 -2.48 -2.34 -23.88
CA HIS A 451 -1.65 -1.23 -23.42
C HIS A 451 -2.44 -0.01 -22.89
N GLU A 452 -3.73 -0.15 -22.55
CA GLU A 452 -4.60 0.94 -22.10
C GLU A 452 -5.34 0.69 -20.76
N PHE A 453 -5.16 -0.46 -20.10
CA PHE A 453 -6.04 -0.82 -18.97
C PHE A 453 -5.40 -0.93 -17.57
N PHE A 454 -4.11 -0.69 -17.37
CA PHE A 454 -3.49 -0.91 -16.05
C PHE A 454 -2.51 0.18 -15.62
N GLU A 455 -3.07 1.23 -15.01
CA GLU A 455 -2.36 1.98 -13.97
C GLU A 455 -2.95 1.56 -12.61
N ASP A 456 -2.19 0.82 -11.79
CA ASP A 456 -2.61 0.27 -10.48
C ASP A 456 -3.06 1.35 -9.45
N VAL A 457 -2.98 2.64 -9.81
CA VAL A 457 -3.39 3.81 -9.00
C VAL A 457 -4.70 4.44 -9.51
N GLY A 458 -5.19 4.04 -10.70
CA GLY A 458 -6.40 4.59 -11.32
C GLY A 458 -7.63 4.60 -10.41
N PRO A 459 -7.93 3.52 -9.67
CA PRO A 459 -9.02 3.50 -8.69
C PRO A 459 -8.84 4.54 -7.57
N LEU A 460 -7.62 4.70 -7.04
CA LEU A 460 -7.32 5.67 -5.99
C LEU A 460 -7.48 7.12 -6.48
N LEU A 461 -7.07 7.39 -7.72
CA LEU A 461 -7.25 8.69 -8.35
C LEU A 461 -8.73 8.97 -8.65
N SER A 462 -9.44 8.00 -9.22
CA SER A 462 -10.87 8.14 -9.54
C SER A 462 -11.74 8.37 -8.29
N MET A 463 -11.32 7.83 -7.14
CA MET A 463 -11.98 7.99 -5.85
C MET A 463 -11.47 9.18 -5.02
N GLN A 464 -10.52 9.97 -5.53
CA GLN A 464 -9.89 11.10 -4.82
C GLN A 464 -9.18 10.70 -3.51
N LEU A 465 -8.61 9.48 -3.46
CA LEU A 465 -7.88 8.94 -2.30
C LEU A 465 -6.37 9.24 -2.33
N GLY A 466 -5.89 9.96 -3.35
CA GLY A 466 -4.47 10.33 -3.48
C GLY A 466 -3.94 11.09 -2.25
N GLY A 467 -4.68 12.10 -1.77
CA GLY A 467 -4.29 12.87 -0.58
C GLY A 467 -4.25 12.03 0.70
N GLN A 468 -5.26 11.18 0.92
CA GLN A 468 -5.28 10.26 2.07
C GLN A 468 -4.12 9.25 2.02
N THR A 469 -3.78 8.76 0.83
CA THR A 469 -2.64 7.86 0.64
C THR A 469 -1.32 8.57 0.97
N LEU A 470 -1.13 9.82 0.52
CA LEU A 470 0.07 10.60 0.84
C LEU A 470 0.19 10.89 2.34
N GLU A 471 -0.90 11.24 3.02
CA GLU A 471 -0.89 11.45 4.47
C GLU A 471 -0.56 10.14 5.21
N GLY A 472 -1.17 9.02 4.81
CA GLY A 472 -0.86 7.70 5.36
C GLY A 472 0.61 7.30 5.19
N LEU A 473 1.18 7.52 3.99
CA LEU A 473 2.60 7.28 3.74
C LEU A 473 3.51 8.16 4.61
N PHE A 474 3.15 9.43 4.81
CA PHE A 474 3.88 10.30 5.73
C PHE A 474 3.82 9.79 7.16
N GLN A 475 2.66 9.36 7.64
CA GLN A 475 2.49 8.83 9.01
C GLN A 475 3.37 7.60 9.25
N VAL A 476 3.38 6.64 8.33
CA VAL A 476 4.24 5.45 8.42
C VAL A 476 5.71 5.82 8.35
N PHE A 477 6.09 6.74 7.46
CA PHE A 477 7.47 7.22 7.40
C PHE A 477 7.90 7.91 8.70
N ASN A 478 7.04 8.76 9.28
CA ASN A 478 7.32 9.41 10.55
C ASN A 478 7.42 8.42 11.72
N SER A 479 6.57 7.39 11.74
CA SER A 479 6.68 6.27 12.68
C SER A 479 8.01 5.51 12.50
N TYR A 480 8.41 5.25 11.25
CA TYR A 480 9.71 4.64 10.93
C TYR A 480 10.88 5.48 11.43
N VAL A 481 10.89 6.78 11.14
CA VAL A 481 11.92 7.71 11.64
C VAL A 481 11.97 7.74 13.16
N ASN A 482 10.82 7.77 13.85
CA ASN A 482 10.80 7.72 15.32
C ASN A 482 11.41 6.41 15.85
N MET A 483 11.24 5.28 15.15
CA MET A 483 11.92 4.03 15.50
C MET A 483 13.44 4.10 15.25
N LEU A 484 13.88 4.78 14.19
CA LEU A 484 15.31 5.02 13.96
C LEU A 484 15.91 5.92 15.04
N ILE A 485 15.17 6.92 15.53
CA ILE A 485 15.59 7.76 16.66
C ILE A 485 15.78 6.87 17.90
N LYS A 486 14.85 5.96 18.20
CA LYS A 486 14.94 5.01 19.32
C LYS A 486 16.07 3.98 19.19
N ALA A 487 16.62 3.81 17.98
CA ALA A 487 17.75 2.91 17.75
C ALA A 487 19.10 3.59 18.03
N LEU A 488 19.15 4.92 18.17
CA LEU A 488 20.36 5.66 18.53
C LEU A 488 20.68 5.44 20.03
N PRO A 489 21.95 5.23 20.42
CA PRO A 489 22.31 5.10 21.84
C PRO A 489 21.90 6.34 22.67
N GLY A 490 21.65 6.21 23.96
CA GLY A 490 21.25 7.33 24.83
C GLY A 490 19.83 7.89 24.62
N SER A 491 19.09 7.50 23.57
CA SER A 491 17.73 8.02 23.32
C SER A 491 16.64 7.44 24.23
N MET A 492 16.95 6.46 25.09
CA MET A 492 15.96 5.80 25.97
C MET A 492 15.68 6.56 27.27
N GLU A 493 16.52 7.55 27.64
CA GLU A 493 16.42 8.22 28.95
C GLU A 493 15.35 9.32 29.01
N GLU A 494 14.90 9.88 27.89
CA GLU A 494 13.92 10.98 27.85
C GLU A 494 12.44 10.53 27.82
N GLU A 495 12.13 9.24 27.61
CA GLU A 495 10.76 8.78 27.28
C GLU A 495 9.96 8.16 28.46
N ALA A 496 10.27 8.47 29.71
CA ALA A 496 9.47 8.01 30.86
C ALA A 496 8.05 8.63 30.94
N ASN A 497 7.69 9.59 30.06
CA ASN A 497 6.49 10.43 30.21
C ASN A 497 5.47 10.39 29.05
N LEU A 498 5.57 9.46 28.08
CA LEU A 498 4.59 9.33 26.97
C LEU A 498 3.93 7.94 26.95
N GLU A 499 2.98 7.75 27.86
CA GLU A 499 2.01 6.65 27.86
C GLU A 499 1.18 6.65 26.57
N GLY A 500 1.57 5.86 25.57
CA GLY A 500 0.75 5.64 24.38
C GLY A 500 1.41 4.84 23.25
N SER A 501 2.73 4.81 23.16
CA SER A 501 3.47 3.99 22.20
C SER A 501 4.03 2.77 22.90
N GLY A 502 3.30 1.64 22.91
CA GLY A 502 3.81 0.39 23.45
C GLY A 502 5.24 0.12 22.98
N ASN A 503 6.13 -0.22 23.92
CA ASN A 503 7.57 -0.39 23.73
C ASN A 503 7.87 -1.40 22.61
N LYS A 504 7.93 -0.91 21.36
CA LYS A 504 8.44 -1.66 20.21
C LYS A 504 9.94 -1.72 20.41
N ILE A 505 10.44 -2.87 20.85
CA ILE A 505 11.87 -3.13 21.05
C ILE A 505 12.56 -2.96 19.71
N VAL A 506 13.52 -2.03 19.61
CA VAL A 506 14.34 -1.79 18.41
C VAL A 506 15.79 -2.17 18.74
N ARG A 507 16.52 -2.75 17.79
CA ARG A 507 17.95 -3.07 17.99
C ARG A 507 18.79 -1.79 17.95
N MET A 508 19.67 -1.62 18.93
CA MET A 508 20.55 -0.45 19.02
C MET A 508 21.59 -0.42 17.89
N ALA A 509 21.87 0.78 17.39
CA ALA A 509 22.98 1.07 16.49
C ALA A 509 24.22 1.39 17.33
N GLU A 510 24.96 0.36 17.71
CA GLU A 510 26.12 0.47 18.61
C GLU A 510 27.32 1.15 17.95
N THR A 511 27.48 1.01 16.63
CA THR A 511 28.61 1.56 15.89
C THR A 511 28.25 2.84 15.12
N GLU A 512 29.20 3.76 14.96
CA GLU A 512 29.02 4.98 14.15
C GLU A 512 28.58 4.66 12.71
N ALA A 513 29.08 3.55 12.14
CA ALA A 513 28.65 3.06 10.83
C ALA A 513 27.16 2.69 10.78
N GLN A 514 26.65 2.02 11.81
CA GLN A 514 25.22 1.70 11.91
C GLN A 514 24.37 2.96 12.11
N GLN A 515 24.83 3.90 12.94
CA GLN A 515 24.10 5.16 13.19
C GLN A 515 24.02 6.02 11.92
N ILE A 516 25.12 6.14 11.17
CA ILE A 516 25.14 6.81 9.87
C ILE A 516 24.29 6.03 8.84
N ALA A 517 24.21 4.71 8.92
CA ALA A 517 23.31 3.91 8.08
C ALA A 517 21.82 4.20 8.34
N LEU A 518 21.41 4.50 9.58
CA LEU A 518 20.04 4.95 9.88
C LEU A 518 19.71 6.24 9.13
N LEU A 519 20.63 7.22 9.16
CA LEU A 519 20.51 8.48 8.45
C LEU A 519 20.48 8.28 6.92
N ALA A 520 21.30 7.36 6.41
CA ALA A 520 21.34 7.03 4.98
C ALA A 520 20.02 6.42 4.48
N ASN A 521 19.41 5.52 5.27
CA ASN A 521 18.09 4.96 5.01
C ASN A 521 17.02 6.06 4.96
N ALA A 522 16.92 6.88 6.01
CA ALA A 522 15.90 7.92 6.14
C ALA A 522 16.01 8.98 5.02
N SER A 523 17.24 9.44 4.74
CA SER A 523 17.51 10.45 3.71
C SER A 523 17.18 9.94 2.31
N LEU A 524 17.48 8.68 2.00
CA LEU A 524 17.16 8.08 0.70
C LEU A 524 15.66 7.91 0.48
N LEU A 525 14.97 7.44 1.52
CA LEU A 525 13.52 7.30 1.48
C LEU A 525 12.85 8.65 1.26
N ALA A 526 13.26 9.69 2.00
CA ALA A 526 12.67 11.03 1.93
C ALA A 526 12.98 11.80 0.65
N ASP A 527 14.20 11.74 0.12
CA ASP A 527 14.61 12.57 -1.02
C ASP A 527 14.25 11.94 -2.37
N GLU A 528 14.39 10.63 -2.52
CA GLU A 528 14.20 9.94 -3.80
C GLU A 528 12.98 9.03 -3.84
N LEU A 529 12.90 8.04 -2.95
CA LEU A 529 11.98 6.91 -3.13
C LEU A 529 10.52 7.30 -2.89
N LEU A 530 10.23 8.01 -1.80
CA LEU A 530 8.89 8.49 -1.47
C LEU A 530 8.40 9.56 -2.45
N PRO A 531 9.19 10.59 -2.83
CA PRO A 531 8.78 11.55 -3.85
C PRO A 531 8.50 10.92 -5.22
N ARG A 532 9.28 9.92 -5.65
CA ARG A 532 9.02 9.17 -6.90
C ARG A 532 7.69 8.42 -6.83
N ALA A 533 7.35 7.86 -5.66
CA ALA A 533 6.07 7.20 -5.46
C ALA A 533 4.90 8.22 -5.47
N ALA A 534 5.07 9.35 -4.81
CA ALA A 534 4.07 10.43 -4.73
C ALA A 534 3.73 11.05 -6.10
N MET A 535 4.69 11.13 -7.03
CA MET A 535 4.45 11.64 -8.38
C MET A 535 3.35 10.87 -9.12
N LYS A 536 3.16 9.58 -8.82
CA LYS A 536 2.13 8.74 -9.47
C LYS A 536 0.76 8.85 -8.83
N LEU A 537 0.69 9.40 -7.61
CA LEU A 537 -0.55 9.70 -6.91
C LEU A 537 -1.08 11.10 -7.26
N ALA A 538 -0.36 11.86 -8.10
CA ALA A 538 -0.86 13.11 -8.65
C ALA A 538 -1.94 12.82 -9.70
N PRO A 539 -3.03 13.60 -9.75
CA PRO A 539 -4.00 13.48 -10.82
C PRO A 539 -3.30 13.69 -12.17
N LEU A 540 -3.30 12.64 -13.00
CA LEU A 540 -2.85 12.74 -14.38
C LEU A 540 -3.86 13.63 -15.09
N ASN A 541 -3.46 14.85 -15.45
CA ASN A 541 -4.30 15.75 -16.24
C ASN A 541 -4.57 15.11 -17.61
N GLN A 542 -5.63 14.31 -17.71
CA GLN A 542 -6.26 13.98 -18.98
C GLN A 542 -7.31 15.05 -19.25
N THR A 543 -6.98 15.99 -20.13
CA THR A 543 -7.87 16.39 -21.22
C THR A 543 -7.02 17.02 -22.33
N SER A 544 -7.04 16.32 -23.46
CA SER A 544 -6.70 16.82 -24.77
C SER A 544 -7.51 18.09 -25.09
N TYR A 545 -6.82 19.19 -25.39
CA TYR A 545 -7.11 19.95 -26.60
C TYR A 545 -5.77 20.25 -27.28
N LYS A 546 -5.67 19.85 -28.54
CA LYS A 546 -4.66 20.34 -29.48
C LYS A 546 -4.84 21.86 -29.60
N ASP A 547 -4.14 22.65 -28.79
CA ASP A 547 -3.42 23.86 -29.21
C ASP A 547 -2.76 24.49 -27.99
N ASP A 548 -1.43 24.57 -28.00
CA ASP A 548 -0.61 25.68 -27.49
C ASP A 548 0.82 25.20 -27.24
N GLN A 549 1.64 25.21 -28.30
CA GLN A 549 3.09 25.09 -28.22
C GLN A 549 3.78 26.38 -27.71
N ARG A 550 3.18 27.10 -26.76
CA ARG A 550 3.78 28.32 -26.19
C ARG A 550 3.51 28.47 -24.69
N ARG A 551 3.99 27.55 -23.86
CA ARG A 551 4.23 27.86 -22.44
C ARG A 551 5.68 27.62 -22.07
N ARG A 552 6.31 28.69 -21.56
CA ARG A 552 7.73 28.77 -21.19
C ARG A 552 8.09 27.77 -20.08
N PRO A 553 9.36 27.36 -19.95
CA PRO A 553 9.81 26.35 -18.98
C PRO A 553 9.58 26.68 -17.49
N LEU A 554 9.34 27.94 -17.13
CA LEU A 554 9.20 28.37 -15.72
C LEU A 554 7.90 27.91 -15.05
N ASP A 555 6.81 27.67 -15.78
CA ASP A 555 5.52 27.27 -15.19
C ASP A 555 5.43 25.77 -14.83
N LYS A 556 6.47 24.98 -15.12
CA LYS A 556 6.52 23.56 -14.71
C LYS A 556 6.85 23.38 -13.22
N GLN A 557 7.49 24.36 -12.57
CA GLN A 557 7.91 24.26 -11.16
C GLN A 557 6.80 24.48 -10.13
N ASN A 558 5.62 24.97 -10.55
CA ASN A 558 4.52 25.36 -9.67
C ASN A 558 3.34 24.37 -9.63
N ARG A 559 3.49 23.16 -10.21
CA ARG A 559 2.32 22.31 -10.49
C ARG A 559 1.66 21.61 -9.29
N HIS A 560 2.28 21.49 -8.11
CA HIS A 560 1.64 20.83 -6.96
C HIS A 560 2.13 21.39 -5.60
N PRO A 561 1.45 22.39 -5.00
CA PRO A 561 1.85 22.95 -3.70
C PRO A 561 1.76 21.91 -2.56
N GLU A 562 0.77 21.02 -2.61
CA GLU A 562 0.59 19.96 -1.62
C GLU A 562 1.76 18.97 -1.58
N GLN A 563 2.28 18.57 -2.75
CA GLN A 563 3.46 17.69 -2.81
C GLN A 563 4.72 18.38 -2.30
N ARG A 564 4.86 19.69 -2.50
CA ARG A 564 5.99 20.46 -1.96
C ARG A 564 5.93 20.49 -0.44
N GLU A 565 4.76 20.77 0.12
CA GLU A 565 4.57 20.79 1.58
C GLU A 565 4.77 19.41 2.19
N TRP A 566 4.26 18.36 1.54
CA TRP A 566 4.50 16.98 1.92
C TRP A 566 6.01 16.63 1.90
N ARG A 567 6.75 17.05 0.87
CA ARG A 567 8.20 16.85 0.79
C ARG A 567 8.95 17.57 1.92
N LYS A 568 8.55 18.78 2.29
CA LYS A 568 9.12 19.48 3.45
C LYS A 568 8.87 18.71 4.74
N ARG A 569 7.66 18.17 4.94
CA ARG A 569 7.34 17.35 6.11
C ARG A 569 8.25 16.12 6.20
N LEU A 570 8.53 15.44 5.08
CA LEU A 570 9.49 14.33 5.05
C LEU A 570 10.90 14.77 5.46
N VAL A 571 11.38 15.89 4.92
CA VAL A 571 12.70 16.45 5.26
C VAL A 571 12.76 16.81 6.74
N ASN A 572 11.72 17.45 7.30
CA ASN A 572 11.66 17.79 8.72
C ASN A 572 11.73 16.54 9.62
N SER A 573 11.11 15.42 9.23
CA SER A 573 11.27 14.16 9.96
C SER A 573 12.72 13.67 9.94
N VAL A 574 13.40 13.73 8.78
CA VAL A 574 14.82 13.34 8.69
C VAL A 574 15.72 14.29 9.50
N ASP A 575 15.43 15.59 9.48
CA ASP A 575 16.20 16.57 10.25
C ASP A 575 16.07 16.35 11.77
N ARG A 576 14.90 15.89 12.27
CA ARG A 576 14.77 15.46 13.68
C ARG A 576 15.76 14.34 14.03
N LEU A 577 15.87 13.32 13.18
CA LEU A 577 16.82 12.22 13.39
C LEU A 577 18.28 12.72 13.34
N LYS A 578 18.59 13.64 12.41
CA LYS A 578 19.92 14.27 12.33
C LYS A 578 20.25 15.09 13.58
N ASP A 579 19.30 15.88 14.06
CA ASP A 579 19.50 16.72 15.24
C ASP A 579 19.71 15.86 16.50
N THR A 580 18.98 14.75 16.66
CA THR A 580 19.22 13.79 17.75
C THR A 580 20.60 13.15 17.65
N PHE A 581 20.99 12.68 16.45
CA PHE A 581 22.32 12.13 16.20
C PHE A 581 23.44 13.14 16.53
N CYS A 582 23.31 14.39 16.06
CA CYS A 582 24.31 15.43 16.29
C CYS A 582 24.39 15.81 17.77
N ARG A 583 23.23 15.91 18.45
CA ARG A 583 23.18 16.18 19.89
C ARG A 583 23.87 15.09 20.68
N GLN A 584 23.56 13.83 20.42
CA GLN A 584 24.15 12.71 21.14
C GLN A 584 25.68 12.68 20.98
N HIS A 585 26.18 12.78 19.75
CA HIS A 585 27.63 12.80 19.54
C HIS A 585 28.33 14.06 20.07
N ALA A 586 27.62 15.19 20.14
CA ALA A 586 28.12 16.37 20.82
C ALA A 586 28.22 16.13 22.34
N LEU A 587 27.21 15.52 22.96
CA LEU A 587 27.25 15.17 24.38
C LEU A 587 28.41 14.20 24.68
N ASP A 588 28.60 13.15 23.85
CA ASP A 588 29.72 12.21 23.98
C ASP A 588 31.10 12.89 23.86
N LEU A 589 31.19 14.01 23.14
CA LEU A 589 32.43 14.77 22.96
C LEU A 589 32.66 15.78 24.08
N ILE A 590 31.59 16.32 24.64
CA ILE A 590 31.64 17.41 25.62
C ILE A 590 31.68 16.86 27.04
N PHE A 591 31.07 15.71 27.32
CA PHE A 591 30.96 15.14 28.65
C PHE A 591 31.63 13.77 28.74
N THR A 592 32.27 13.53 29.87
CA THR A 592 32.81 12.21 30.26
C THR A 592 31.68 11.27 30.70
N GLU A 593 31.95 9.96 30.76
CA GLU A 593 31.02 8.96 31.31
C GLU A 593 30.63 9.25 32.79
N ASP A 594 31.47 9.98 33.52
CA ASP A 594 31.27 10.37 34.93
C ASP A 594 30.47 11.69 35.07
N GLY A 595 30.11 12.36 33.96
CA GLY A 595 29.32 13.59 33.94
C GLY A 595 30.11 14.90 34.00
N ASP A 596 31.44 14.83 34.07
CA ASP A 596 32.32 16.00 34.02
C ASP A 596 32.50 16.50 32.58
N SER A 597 32.62 17.81 32.38
CA SER A 597 32.84 18.42 31.05
C SER A 597 34.31 18.31 30.60
N HIS A 598 34.55 17.71 29.43
CA HIS A 598 35.82 17.75 28.69
C HIS A 598 36.18 19.16 28.22
N LEU A 599 35.19 20.05 28.08
CA LEU A 599 35.33 21.41 27.58
C LEU A 599 34.96 22.41 28.68
N SER A 600 35.75 22.43 29.76
CA SER A 600 35.56 23.35 30.89
C SER A 600 36.45 24.59 30.77
N ALA A 601 36.03 25.71 31.38
CA ALA A 601 36.86 26.91 31.47
C ALA A 601 38.18 26.61 32.19
N GLU A 602 38.14 25.74 33.21
CA GLU A 602 39.32 25.29 33.96
C GLU A 602 40.43 24.70 33.06
N MET A 603 40.09 24.04 31.95
CA MET A 603 41.07 23.52 31.00
C MET A 603 41.93 24.63 30.38
N TYR A 604 41.35 25.81 30.16
CA TYR A 604 42.03 26.98 29.63
C TYR A 604 42.65 27.85 30.73
N LEU A 605 42.20 27.71 32.00
CA LEU A 605 42.60 28.56 33.14
C LEU A 605 43.65 27.92 34.10
N ASN A 606 43.72 26.58 34.23
CA ASN A 606 44.54 25.87 35.23
C ASN A 606 46.03 25.64 34.84
N MET A 607 46.61 26.43 33.93
CA MET A 607 48.01 26.26 33.49
C MET A 607 49.11 26.58 34.53
N VAL A 608 48.78 26.76 35.82
CA VAL A 608 49.73 27.15 36.86
C VAL A 608 49.48 26.36 38.15
N GLY A 609 50.36 25.40 38.44
CA GLY A 609 50.31 24.70 39.73
C GLY A 609 51.45 23.76 40.11
N ASN A 610 52.27 23.21 39.21
CA ASN A 610 53.35 22.28 39.61
C ASN A 610 54.59 22.39 38.70
N ALA A 611 55.26 23.55 38.75
CA ALA A 611 56.56 23.72 38.10
C ALA A 611 57.73 23.11 38.90
N ASP A 612 57.52 22.73 40.17
CA ASP A 612 58.63 22.36 41.09
C ASP A 612 58.69 20.87 41.49
N GLU A 613 57.73 20.00 41.12
CA GLU A 613 57.76 18.57 41.47
C GLU A 613 57.41 17.61 40.31
N VAL A 614 57.98 17.84 39.13
CA VAL A 614 58.09 16.76 38.14
C VAL A 614 59.55 16.70 37.70
N ASP A 615 60.28 15.70 38.20
CA ASP A 615 61.65 15.38 37.79
C ASP A 615 61.68 15.01 36.30
N TRP A 616 61.81 16.02 35.44
CA TRP A 616 61.96 15.89 33.99
C TRP A 616 63.45 15.77 33.62
N PHE A 617 63.94 14.56 33.37
CA PHE A 617 65.16 14.31 32.59
C PHE A 617 65.09 12.94 31.87
N PRO A 618 65.81 12.70 30.73
CA PRO A 618 66.44 13.64 29.79
C PRO A 618 66.29 13.32 28.27
N SER A 619 66.47 14.38 27.45
CA SER A 619 67.12 14.44 26.11
C SER A 619 66.33 14.31 24.79
N LEU A 620 66.76 15.15 23.83
CA LEU A 620 66.49 15.25 22.37
C LEU A 620 65.35 16.16 21.85
N ILE A 621 65.49 17.46 22.15
CA ILE A 621 65.48 18.68 21.30
C ILE A 621 64.38 18.93 20.22
N TYR A 622 63.53 17.99 19.80
CA TYR A 622 62.38 18.32 18.90
C TYR A 622 61.04 17.65 19.24
N GLN A 623 60.95 16.80 20.27
CA GLN A 623 59.69 16.17 20.67
C GLN A 623 58.97 16.86 21.85
N SER A 624 59.68 17.62 22.67
CA SER A 624 59.14 18.14 23.93
C SER A 624 58.18 19.35 23.78
N LYS A 625 58.40 20.21 22.78
CA LYS A 625 57.55 21.41 22.55
C LYS A 625 56.17 21.06 21.96
N PHE A 626 56.09 19.96 21.22
CA PHE A 626 54.86 19.49 20.58
C PHE A 626 53.98 18.69 21.56
N LEU A 627 54.55 18.14 22.64
CA LEU A 627 53.80 17.35 23.63
C LEU A 627 52.95 18.24 24.55
N HIS A 628 53.43 19.43 24.93
CA HIS A 628 52.61 20.43 25.64
C HIS A 628 51.48 20.99 24.74
N PHE A 629 51.76 21.17 23.44
CA PHE A 629 50.80 21.53 22.40
C PHE A 629 49.71 20.46 22.16
N LEU A 630 50.03 19.18 22.36
CA LEU A 630 49.11 18.05 22.23
C LEU A 630 48.19 17.85 23.45
N VAL A 631 48.61 18.27 24.65
CA VAL A 631 47.84 18.02 25.89
C VAL A 631 46.71 19.03 26.10
N THR A 632 46.83 20.27 25.60
CA THR A 632 45.88 21.36 25.90
C THR A 632 44.81 21.62 24.83
N MET A 633 44.83 20.85 23.75
CA MET A 633 43.96 20.98 22.55
C MET A 633 42.99 19.80 22.41
N LEU A 634 42.92 18.95 23.43
CA LEU A 634 42.35 17.60 23.36
C LEU A 634 40.91 17.55 22.83
N PRO A 635 39.92 18.35 23.29
CA PRO A 635 38.53 18.18 22.90
C PRO A 635 38.25 18.64 21.46
N ILE A 636 38.87 19.72 20.99
CA ILE A 636 38.71 20.21 19.61
C ILE A 636 39.51 19.35 18.61
N GLN A 637 40.66 18.79 19.03
CA GLN A 637 41.37 17.78 18.23
C GLN A 637 40.59 16.47 18.16
N GLU A 638 39.96 16.05 19.25
CA GLU A 638 39.09 14.88 19.29
C GLU A 638 37.86 15.06 18.40
N LEU A 639 37.27 16.25 18.39
CA LEU A 639 36.24 16.64 17.42
C LEU A 639 36.73 16.49 15.98
N PHE A 640 37.94 16.97 15.65
CA PHE A 640 38.51 16.82 14.31
C PHE A 640 38.72 15.34 13.93
N VAL A 641 39.29 14.53 14.82
CA VAL A 641 39.52 13.10 14.59
C VAL A 641 38.20 12.37 14.40
N LYS A 642 37.20 12.63 15.24
CA LYS A 642 35.86 12.05 15.15
C LYS A 642 35.16 12.46 13.86
N LEU A 643 35.22 13.73 13.47
CA LEU A 643 34.69 14.21 12.19
C LEU A 643 35.36 13.53 10.99
N ASN A 644 36.67 13.33 11.01
CA ASN A 644 37.40 12.67 9.92
C ASN A 644 37.06 11.16 9.82
N CYS A 645 36.88 10.49 10.97
CA CYS A 645 36.37 9.12 11.03
C CYS A 645 34.96 9.04 10.42
N MET A 646 34.03 9.87 10.92
CA MET A 646 32.65 9.93 10.44
C MET A 646 32.57 10.33 8.96
N ALA A 647 33.45 11.21 8.47
CA ALA A 647 33.50 11.59 7.06
C ALA A 647 33.84 10.39 6.16
N THR A 648 34.80 9.56 6.59
CA THR A 648 35.19 8.35 5.87
C THR A 648 34.03 7.34 5.81
N ILE A 649 33.39 7.09 6.95
CA ILE A 649 32.22 6.21 7.04
C ILE A 649 31.05 6.75 6.21
N ALA A 650 30.77 8.06 6.30
CA ALA A 650 29.69 8.70 5.57
C ALA A 650 29.90 8.66 4.05
N ALA A 651 31.15 8.74 3.57
CA ALA A 651 31.44 8.57 2.15
C ALA A 651 31.03 7.17 1.63
N GLU A 652 31.18 6.13 2.45
CA GLU A 652 30.76 4.77 2.12
C GLU A 652 29.24 4.54 2.21
N MET A 653 28.56 5.24 3.13
CA MET A 653 27.11 5.10 3.33
C MET A 653 26.29 5.97 2.35
N PHE A 654 26.82 7.12 1.94
CA PHE A 654 26.19 8.07 1.02
C PHE A 654 26.80 8.04 -0.40
N VAL A 655 27.14 6.87 -0.93
CA VAL A 655 27.70 6.73 -2.30
C VAL A 655 26.79 7.42 -3.32
N GLY A 656 27.37 8.31 -4.11
CA GLY A 656 26.65 9.11 -5.13
C GLY A 656 25.82 10.27 -4.58
N ARG A 657 25.83 10.50 -3.25
CA ARG A 657 25.04 11.53 -2.57
C ARG A 657 25.83 12.24 -1.46
N GLU A 658 27.08 12.59 -1.77
CA GLU A 658 28.08 13.21 -0.88
C GLU A 658 27.58 14.48 -0.16
N ARG A 659 26.61 15.17 -0.74
CA ARG A 659 25.97 16.34 -0.13
C ARG A 659 25.35 16.02 1.24
N PHE A 660 24.76 14.84 1.43
CA PHE A 660 24.18 14.47 2.73
C PHE A 660 25.26 14.28 3.80
N ALA A 661 26.40 13.68 3.45
CA ALA A 661 27.55 13.56 4.34
C ALA A 661 28.09 14.94 4.74
N THR A 662 28.26 15.84 3.78
CA THR A 662 28.73 17.21 4.05
C THR A 662 27.78 17.98 4.97
N LEU A 663 26.47 17.90 4.73
CA LEU A 663 25.45 18.55 5.56
C LEU A 663 25.34 17.95 6.96
N LEU A 664 25.64 16.66 7.12
CA LEU A 664 25.69 16.00 8.42
C LEU A 664 26.88 16.50 9.24
N LEU A 665 28.08 16.50 8.66
CA LEU A 665 29.31 16.97 9.33
C LEU A 665 29.23 18.47 9.66
N MET A 666 28.63 19.26 8.77
CA MET A 666 28.34 20.68 8.99
C MET A 666 27.46 20.86 10.22
N ARG A 667 26.37 20.10 10.30
CA ARG A 667 25.42 20.17 11.41
C ARG A 667 26.06 19.73 12.73
N LEU A 668 26.83 18.64 12.73
CA LEU A 668 27.54 18.16 13.92
C LEU A 668 28.54 19.20 14.44
N THR A 669 29.35 19.78 13.55
CA THR A 669 30.31 20.83 13.91
C THR A 669 29.60 22.06 14.47
N GLU A 670 28.49 22.50 13.84
CA GLU A 670 27.66 23.58 14.36
C GLU A 670 27.11 23.27 15.75
N THR A 671 26.59 22.06 15.99
CA THR A 671 26.00 21.67 17.27
C THR A 671 27.01 21.75 18.40
N VAL A 672 28.24 21.25 18.20
CA VAL A 672 29.29 21.29 19.22
C VAL A 672 29.71 22.73 19.54
N ILE A 673 29.91 23.57 18.51
CA ILE A 673 30.37 24.95 18.69
C ILE A 673 29.28 25.86 19.26
N LEU A 674 28.01 25.64 18.88
CA LEU A 674 26.88 26.35 19.47
C LEU A 674 26.74 26.05 20.97
N TRP A 675 26.98 24.80 21.37
CA TRP A 675 26.95 24.43 22.78
C TRP A 675 27.97 25.24 23.60
N LEU A 676 29.22 25.34 23.12
CA LEU A 676 30.25 26.19 23.75
C LEU A 676 29.86 27.69 23.76
N SER A 677 29.24 28.17 22.68
CA SER A 677 28.79 29.57 22.61
C SER A 677 27.68 29.89 23.61
N GLU A 678 26.80 28.93 23.91
CA GLU A 678 25.61 29.10 24.74
C GLU A 678 25.84 28.69 26.21
N ASP A 679 26.99 28.11 26.55
CA ASP A 679 27.33 27.71 27.93
C ASP A 679 27.67 28.92 28.81
N GLN A 680 26.67 29.40 29.54
CA GLN A 680 26.82 30.54 30.44
C GLN A 680 27.84 30.24 31.56
N SER A 681 27.88 29.02 32.09
CA SER A 681 28.80 28.67 33.19
C SER A 681 30.25 28.75 32.75
N PHE A 682 30.54 28.29 31.53
CA PHE A 682 31.84 28.42 30.91
C PHE A 682 32.28 29.89 30.79
N TRP A 683 31.38 30.78 30.33
CA TRP A 683 31.71 32.20 30.17
C TRP A 683 31.79 32.95 31.51
N ASP A 684 30.95 32.62 32.48
CA ASP A 684 31.00 33.20 33.83
C ASP A 684 32.35 32.90 34.50
N ASP A 685 32.86 31.68 34.36
CA ASP A 685 34.18 31.28 34.87
C ASP A 685 35.34 32.01 34.15
N MET A 686 35.21 32.27 32.84
CA MET A 686 36.24 33.01 32.08
C MET A 686 36.25 34.52 32.35
N GLU A 687 35.08 35.11 32.65
CA GLU A 687 34.89 36.55 32.89
C GLU A 687 35.09 36.94 34.36
N GLU A 688 34.48 36.19 35.29
CA GLU A 688 34.36 36.55 36.72
C GLU A 688 35.01 35.52 37.66
N GLY A 689 35.58 34.44 37.14
CA GLY A 689 36.20 33.36 37.92
C GLY A 689 37.44 33.79 38.74
N PRO A 690 37.90 32.94 39.69
CA PRO A 690 39.02 33.25 40.60
C PRO A 690 40.36 33.49 39.89
N ARG A 691 40.48 33.02 38.63
CA ARG A 691 41.52 33.40 37.67
C ARG A 691 40.78 33.78 36.37
N PRO A 692 40.41 35.06 36.14
CA PRO A 692 39.85 35.46 34.85
C PRO A 692 40.89 35.22 33.75
N LEU A 693 40.47 35.20 32.49
CA LEU A 693 41.34 34.93 31.33
C LEU A 693 42.55 35.89 31.31
N GLY A 694 43.62 35.50 32.01
CA GLY A 694 44.72 36.38 32.38
C GLY A 694 45.67 36.59 31.21
N PRO A 695 46.80 37.28 31.44
CA PRO A 695 47.87 37.39 30.45
C PRO A 695 48.14 36.03 29.80
N LEU A 696 48.25 34.93 30.52
CA LEU A 696 48.58 33.61 29.94
C LEU A 696 47.50 32.89 29.11
N GLY A 697 46.24 33.35 29.12
CA GLY A 697 45.20 32.86 28.19
C GLY A 697 45.35 33.42 26.77
N LEU A 698 46.15 34.50 26.62
CA LEU A 698 46.39 35.22 25.38
C LEU A 698 47.75 35.98 25.37
N HIS A 699 48.77 35.64 26.17
CA HIS A 699 50.07 36.35 26.32
C HIS A 699 51.09 35.57 27.18
N GLN A 700 52.29 35.34 26.64
CA GLN A 700 53.51 35.66 27.37
C GLN A 700 54.63 36.09 26.43
N ALA A 701 55.22 37.25 26.72
CA ALA A 701 56.43 37.74 26.08
C ALA A 701 57.69 37.41 26.91
N CYS A 702 58.74 37.03 26.18
CA CYS A 702 60.16 37.20 26.47
C CYS A 702 60.80 36.41 27.61
N ASN A 703 61.22 35.17 27.32
CA ASN A 703 62.61 34.79 26.99
C ASN A 703 62.65 33.27 26.78
N SER A 704 63.06 32.82 25.60
CA SER A 704 62.99 31.42 25.09
C SER A 704 61.61 30.73 25.19
N GLU A 705 60.92 30.68 24.04
CA GLU A 705 60.02 29.60 23.61
C GLU A 705 58.94 29.12 24.60
N ILE A 706 57.73 29.68 24.51
CA ILE A 706 56.41 28.99 24.46
C ILE A 706 55.33 30.07 24.24
N ILE A 707 54.53 29.90 23.18
CA ILE A 707 53.41 30.76 22.77
C ILE A 707 52.12 30.00 23.13
N SER A 708 51.29 30.51 24.05
CA SER A 708 50.02 29.86 24.42
C SER A 708 48.84 30.80 24.17
N PHE A 709 48.20 30.65 23.00
CA PHE A 709 46.91 31.25 22.62
C PHE A 709 45.86 30.16 22.46
N THR A 710 45.78 29.23 23.42
CA THR A 710 45.14 27.93 23.21
C THR A 710 43.67 28.06 22.79
N PHE A 711 42.87 28.87 23.48
CA PHE A 711 41.45 29.03 23.12
C PHE A 711 41.23 29.72 21.75
N TYR A 712 42.02 30.75 21.44
CA TYR A 712 41.96 31.43 20.15
C TYR A 712 42.41 30.50 19.00
N LEU A 713 43.46 29.72 19.25
CA LEU A 713 43.97 28.70 18.33
C LEU A 713 42.95 27.59 18.09
N ASP A 714 42.24 27.11 19.12
CA ASP A 714 41.15 26.13 19.01
C ASP A 714 40.05 26.62 18.07
N MET A 715 39.61 27.87 18.22
CA MET A 715 38.60 28.46 17.33
C MET A 715 39.09 28.65 15.89
N LYS A 716 40.35 29.09 15.72
CA LYS A 716 40.98 29.17 14.38
C LYS A 716 41.16 27.79 13.75
N PHE A 717 41.48 26.77 14.54
CA PHE A 717 41.59 25.39 14.09
C PHE A 717 40.24 24.85 13.61
N VAL A 718 39.14 25.14 14.31
CA VAL A 718 37.76 24.86 13.87
C VAL A 718 37.46 25.47 12.50
N MET A 719 37.81 26.74 12.29
CA MET A 719 37.65 27.37 10.97
C MET A 719 38.48 26.68 9.89
N CYS A 720 39.74 26.34 10.21
CA CYS A 720 40.66 25.69 9.29
C CYS A 720 40.13 24.32 8.84
N PHE A 721 39.84 23.40 9.76
CA PHE A 721 39.39 22.06 9.37
C PHE A 721 38.00 22.10 8.71
N ALA A 722 37.09 22.96 9.17
CA ALA A 722 35.75 23.06 8.57
C ALA A 722 35.80 23.59 7.15
N SER A 723 36.72 24.52 6.86
CA SER A 723 36.94 25.03 5.51
C SER A 723 37.52 23.95 4.57
N GLN A 724 38.52 23.20 5.03
CA GLN A 724 39.15 22.11 4.25
C GLN A 724 38.16 20.97 3.98
N GLY A 725 37.37 20.59 4.97
CA GLY A 725 36.34 19.56 4.85
C GLY A 725 35.07 19.99 4.11
N ARG A 726 34.98 21.25 3.66
CA ARG A 726 33.82 21.84 2.96
C ARG A 726 32.51 21.85 3.79
N TYR A 727 32.61 21.78 5.10
CA TYR A 727 31.46 21.83 6.01
C TYR A 727 31.40 23.11 6.87
N LEU A 728 32.20 24.13 6.52
CA LEU A 728 32.08 25.48 7.08
C LEU A 728 30.80 26.17 6.59
N SER A 729 29.82 26.33 7.49
CA SER A 729 28.61 27.09 7.19
C SER A 729 28.76 28.58 7.50
N ARG A 730 27.86 29.41 6.97
CA ARG A 730 27.78 30.83 7.34
C ARG A 730 27.47 31.03 8.82
N ASN A 731 26.66 30.15 9.40
CA ASN A 731 26.31 30.25 10.81
C ASN A 731 27.50 29.87 11.69
N LEU A 732 28.17 28.75 11.39
CA LEU A 732 29.39 28.34 12.07
C LEU A 732 30.46 29.44 12.00
N HIS A 733 30.71 29.98 10.82
CA HIS A 733 31.66 31.09 10.65
C HIS A 733 31.30 32.30 11.51
N ARG A 734 30.01 32.67 11.59
CA ARG A 734 29.55 33.78 12.43
C ARG A 734 29.77 33.46 13.92
N VAL A 735 29.31 32.30 14.39
CA VAL A 735 29.40 31.90 15.81
C VAL A 735 30.85 31.81 16.26
N VAL A 736 31.73 31.20 15.46
CA VAL A 736 33.17 31.12 15.80
C VAL A 736 33.79 32.52 15.90
N ASN A 737 33.45 33.44 14.99
CA ASN A 737 33.94 34.82 15.09
C ASN A 737 33.35 35.56 16.29
N GLU A 738 32.09 35.30 16.66
CA GLU A 738 31.48 35.86 17.88
C GLU A 738 32.20 35.35 19.13
N ILE A 739 32.50 34.05 19.21
CA ILE A 739 33.30 33.43 20.29
C ILE A 739 34.70 34.06 20.36
N ILE A 740 35.39 34.17 19.22
CA ILE A 740 36.72 34.81 19.14
C ILE A 740 36.64 36.27 19.63
N SER A 741 35.65 37.03 19.14
CA SER A 741 35.48 38.45 19.53
C SER A 741 35.20 38.59 21.03
N LYS A 742 34.37 37.70 21.57
CA LYS A 742 34.05 37.66 23.00
C LYS A 742 35.31 37.36 23.82
N ALA A 743 36.08 36.34 23.45
CA ALA A 743 37.34 36.01 24.13
C ALA A 743 38.36 37.15 24.10
N VAL A 744 38.51 37.83 22.95
CA VAL A 744 39.39 39.01 22.82
C VAL A 744 38.91 40.16 23.69
N ALA A 745 37.59 40.38 23.82
CA ALA A 745 37.03 41.40 24.70
C ALA A 745 37.28 41.10 26.19
N VAL A 746 37.08 39.84 26.62
CA VAL A 746 37.37 39.37 27.99
C VAL A 746 38.85 39.58 28.31
N PHE A 747 39.74 39.25 27.38
CA PHE A 747 41.17 39.50 27.55
C PHE A 747 41.53 40.98 27.61
N SER A 748 40.96 41.80 26.74
CA SER A 748 41.20 43.26 26.72
C SER A 748 40.76 43.93 28.04
N ALA A 749 39.72 43.40 28.70
CA ALA A 749 39.26 43.87 29.99
C ALA A 749 40.30 43.69 31.12
N THR A 750 41.31 42.83 30.93
CA THR A 750 42.45 42.68 31.85
C THR A 750 43.52 43.78 31.72
N GLY A 751 43.38 44.70 30.76
CA GLY A 751 44.27 45.85 30.55
C GLY A 751 45.41 45.63 29.56
N MET A 752 45.41 44.50 28.83
CA MET A 752 46.40 44.14 27.81
C MET A 752 45.87 44.42 26.40
N ASP A 753 46.74 44.81 25.47
CA ASP A 753 46.41 45.06 24.06
C ASP A 753 46.53 43.75 23.23
N PRO A 754 45.42 43.17 22.72
CA PRO A 754 45.45 41.91 21.99
C PRO A 754 46.31 41.94 20.72
N ASP A 755 46.31 43.08 20.01
CA ASP A 755 46.96 43.22 18.70
C ASP A 755 48.49 43.26 18.80
N ARG A 756 49.03 43.55 19.99
CA ARG A 756 50.48 43.50 20.25
C ARG A 756 50.99 42.10 20.57
N VAL A 757 50.08 41.19 20.82
CA VAL A 757 50.38 39.93 21.46
C VAL A 757 50.05 38.75 20.53
N LEU A 758 48.95 38.82 19.79
CA LEU A 758 48.57 37.80 18.82
C LEU A 758 49.58 37.69 17.65
N PRO A 759 49.99 36.47 17.27
CA PRO A 759 50.73 36.21 16.04
C PRO A 759 49.94 36.63 14.78
N GLU A 760 50.63 36.75 13.65
CA GLU A 760 49.98 36.98 12.35
C GLU A 760 49.11 35.77 11.96
N ASP A 761 48.03 36.02 11.20
CA ASP A 761 47.10 34.97 10.75
C ASP A 761 47.81 33.84 9.97
N GLU A 762 48.93 34.12 9.29
CA GLU A 762 49.74 33.13 8.58
C GLU A 762 50.30 32.05 9.52
N TRP A 763 50.77 32.46 10.71
CA TRP A 763 51.29 31.53 11.73
C TRP A 763 50.21 30.55 12.20
N PHE A 764 48.98 31.04 12.41
CA PHE A 764 47.85 30.19 12.81
C PHE A 764 47.50 29.17 11.72
N ASN A 765 47.49 29.58 10.46
CA ASN A 765 47.19 28.70 9.33
C ASN A 765 48.22 27.57 9.19
N GLU A 766 49.52 27.89 9.29
CA GLU A 766 50.60 26.89 9.23
C GLU A 766 50.51 25.86 10.35
N ILE A 767 50.25 26.31 11.58
CA ILE A 767 50.12 25.42 12.74
C ILE A 767 48.87 24.54 12.63
N CYS A 768 47.74 25.10 12.23
CA CYS A 768 46.52 24.33 12.01
C CYS A 768 46.74 23.26 10.93
N GLN A 769 47.48 23.60 9.86
CA GLN A 769 47.80 22.66 8.80
C GLN A 769 48.73 21.52 9.27
N ASP A 770 49.83 21.82 9.98
CA ASP A 770 50.73 20.78 10.51
C ASP A 770 50.00 19.87 11.52
N ALA A 771 49.10 20.43 12.34
CA ALA A 771 48.27 19.67 13.25
C ALA A 771 47.30 18.72 12.52
N MET A 772 46.58 19.20 11.50
CA MET A 772 45.67 18.37 10.70
C MET A 772 46.40 17.26 9.94
N GLU A 773 47.56 17.53 9.36
CA GLU A 773 48.37 16.54 8.64
C GLU A 773 48.83 15.39 9.56
N ARG A 774 49.28 15.73 10.77
CA ARG A 774 49.69 14.74 11.77
C ARG A 774 48.52 13.95 12.33
N LEU A 775 47.41 14.61 12.68
CA LEU A 775 46.21 13.96 13.21
C LEU A 775 45.51 13.07 12.16
N SER A 776 45.63 13.40 10.88
CA SER A 776 45.12 12.57 9.78
C SER A 776 46.06 11.41 9.39
N GLY A 777 47.24 11.29 10.00
CA GLY A 777 48.17 10.18 9.78
C GLY A 777 48.87 10.19 8.41
N LYS A 778 48.84 11.31 7.67
CA LYS A 778 49.53 11.43 6.38
C LYS A 778 51.00 11.77 6.61
N PRO A 779 51.98 11.00 6.09
CA PRO A 779 53.38 11.32 6.27
C PRO A 779 53.72 12.63 5.56
N LYS A 780 54.46 13.51 6.25
CA LYS A 780 54.98 14.76 5.70
C LYS A 780 55.79 14.43 4.45
N GLY A 781 55.32 14.86 3.28
CA GLY A 781 56.12 14.82 2.06
C GLY A 781 57.35 15.67 2.30
N ILE A 782 58.53 15.04 2.28
CA ILE A 782 59.80 15.77 2.32
C ILE A 782 59.79 16.68 1.10
N ASP A 783 59.95 17.98 1.39
CA ASP A 783 59.97 19.05 0.42
C ASP A 783 60.95 18.75 -0.71
N GLY A 784 60.45 18.95 -1.93
CA GLY A 784 61.07 18.51 -3.16
C GLY A 784 60.15 18.87 -4.32
N ASP A 785 59.93 20.18 -4.47
CA ASP A 785 59.47 20.87 -5.68
C ASP A 785 59.04 19.95 -6.82
N ARG A 786 57.72 19.75 -6.95
CA ARG A 786 57.02 19.77 -8.24
C ARG A 786 55.52 19.72 -8.05
N GLU A 787 54.90 20.86 -8.33
CA GLU A 787 53.50 20.94 -8.74
C GLU A 787 53.19 19.86 -9.78
N VAL A 788 52.27 18.96 -9.46
CA VAL A 788 51.60 18.12 -10.45
C VAL A 788 50.12 18.37 -10.29
N ASN A 789 49.63 19.42 -10.94
CA ASN A 789 48.27 19.51 -11.48
C ASN A 789 48.16 20.73 -12.40
N SER A 790 48.56 20.56 -13.66
CA SER A 790 48.13 21.41 -14.77
C SER A 790 48.06 20.55 -16.03
N PRO A 791 46.86 20.28 -16.58
CA PRO A 791 46.71 19.50 -17.79
C PRO A 791 46.82 20.44 -18.98
N THR A 792 47.99 20.51 -19.62
CA THR A 792 48.08 21.14 -20.94
C THR A 792 49.20 20.55 -21.79
N ALA A 793 48.77 20.03 -22.94
CA ALA A 793 49.51 19.97 -24.21
C ALA A 793 50.84 19.19 -24.29
N SER A 794 50.70 17.91 -24.67
CA SER A 794 51.16 17.36 -25.96
C SER A 794 52.44 17.88 -26.65
N VAL A 795 53.25 16.89 -27.07
CA VAL A 795 54.01 16.75 -28.37
C VAL A 795 55.54 16.56 -28.25
N SER A 796 55.95 15.31 -28.53
CA SER A 796 57.09 14.86 -29.35
C SER A 796 58.53 15.30 -29.03
N ALA A 797 59.40 14.33 -28.73
CA ALA A 797 60.39 13.78 -29.68
C ALA A 797 61.29 12.69 -29.02
N GLN A 798 61.35 11.51 -29.65
CA GLN A 798 62.54 10.71 -30.02
C GLN A 798 63.83 10.84 -29.14
N SER A 799 64.53 9.80 -28.66
CA SER A 799 64.88 8.51 -29.29
C SER A 799 65.70 7.58 -28.36
N ILE A 800 65.41 6.26 -28.43
CA ILE A 800 66.32 5.09 -28.56
C ILE A 800 67.42 4.83 -27.49
N SER A 801 67.33 3.71 -26.74
CA SER A 801 68.11 2.47 -27.00
C SER A 801 67.88 1.33 -25.98
N SER A 802 67.72 0.11 -26.52
CA SER A 802 68.08 -1.27 -26.05
C SER A 802 68.10 -1.60 -24.55
N VAL A 803 67.56 -2.75 -24.06
CA VAL A 803 67.93 -4.13 -24.44
C VAL A 803 66.79 -5.10 -24.09
N ARG A 804 66.54 -6.05 -25.02
CA ARG A 804 65.72 -7.27 -24.86
C ARG A 804 66.50 -8.39 -24.15
N SER A 805 65.79 -9.16 -23.32
CA SER A 805 65.88 -10.63 -23.23
C SER A 805 64.56 -11.13 -22.62
N HIS A 806 63.66 -11.77 -23.39
CA HIS A 806 63.51 -13.24 -23.54
C HIS A 806 63.51 -13.96 -22.18
N GLY A 807 62.50 -14.71 -21.72
CA GLY A 807 61.40 -15.42 -22.39
C GLY A 807 61.54 -16.94 -22.13
N SER A 808 60.44 -17.59 -21.68
CA SER A 808 60.13 -19.04 -21.50
C SER A 808 59.65 -19.29 -20.06
N SER A 809 58.51 -19.92 -19.77
CA SER A 809 57.55 -20.74 -20.53
C SER A 809 56.15 -20.61 -19.94
#